data_AF-A0A2T3A8F1-F1
#
_entry.id   AF-A0A2T3A8F1-F1
#
_cell.length_a   1.000
_cell.length_b   1.000
_cell.length_c   1.000
_cell.angle_alpha   90.00
_cell.angle_beta   90.00
_cell.angle_gamma   90.00
#
_symmetry.space_group_name_H-M   'P 1'
#
loop_
_entity.id
_entity.type
_entity.pdbx_description
1 polymer ?
#
loop_
_entity_poly.entity_id
_entity_poly.type
_entity_poly.pdbx_seq_one_letter_code
_entity_poly.pdbx_strand_id
1 'polypeptide(L)'
;MPTSLLLSSLHRLLPHSSHLILLLLFLLPILSLTLLLLTAKPFLLRLRMPPGPLPLPLLGNKPHLARSKPWLHLHAWASTYGPLYTIWLSRSRPTLIISDPVVASELMESPGRSGKFSSRPRMVALGELYWNNASILVQPYGKGWSVRRRLLHLAMTGRRLAGYKGVQEAEGVRLCFGLLGMDGEDGGNKDNDNNKNNNSNSQKYVSLIETFTASIVFCVAYGHRIDSLHARVIKQRFAFMQYAASLNVPGRYLVETLPWLKHVPDFLAPWKAEIKAAGRREAEANGKLMDLVKREMETAKVARALLSLAEAEAEEKSLKAEERQRLERESQLPESLCSLLLELREAESAPEAHQQPPPSKSQGTADTASLTARDLSFIPASLFGAGSDTTASTLCSALLALVTHPETLVAAHQELDRVVSLPASRSPTFADEPSLPYLRALCKEVLRWRPVAVLGGTPHASTEDDYYRGYYIPAGTTVLGNSWAINMNEAYYPNPHHFNPLRFLDENVAARVKRSASNGNGNDNGNGNGDRDNNHDNNHDKEPEIGGKAHPSKSGHSSFGWGRRICPGAQLASNSLFIALAKILWAFDIKPVPGVQYDIFDYTEGFNVRPRPFKCAITVRSEAHKRVLEREQQEAMAYLEKYTPFSE
;
A
#
# COMPACT_ATOMS: atom_id res chain seq x y z
N MET A 1 -76.80 -27.02 -33.66
CA MET A 1 -75.59 -26.26 -34.03
C MET A 1 -75.42 -25.15 -32.98
N PRO A 2 -74.27 -24.91 -32.31
CA PRO A 2 -72.88 -25.26 -32.62
C PRO A 2 -72.07 -25.75 -31.39
N THR A 3 -71.73 -27.04 -31.31
CA THR A 3 -70.74 -27.56 -30.32
C THR A 3 -69.49 -28.16 -30.97
N SER A 4 -69.49 -28.31 -32.31
CA SER A 4 -68.36 -28.87 -33.07
C SER A 4 -67.33 -27.82 -33.54
N LEU A 5 -67.64 -26.52 -33.46
CA LEU A 5 -66.73 -25.44 -33.90
C LEU A 5 -65.79 -24.92 -32.79
N LEU A 6 -66.13 -25.14 -31.51
CA LEU A 6 -65.27 -24.76 -30.38
C LEU A 6 -64.15 -25.78 -30.11
N LEU A 7 -64.43 -27.08 -30.26
CA LEU A 7 -63.44 -28.15 -30.08
C LEU A 7 -62.41 -28.24 -31.22
N SER A 8 -62.79 -27.89 -32.45
CA SER A 8 -61.89 -27.86 -33.61
C SER A 8 -60.98 -26.63 -33.65
N SER A 9 -61.28 -25.59 -32.85
CA SER A 9 -60.48 -24.38 -32.68
C SER A 9 -59.45 -24.52 -31.55
N LEU A 10 -59.76 -25.28 -30.49
CA LEU A 10 -58.83 -25.59 -29.39
C LEU A 10 -57.72 -26.57 -29.81
N HIS A 11 -58.03 -27.55 -30.67
CA HIS A 11 -57.03 -28.52 -31.12
C HIS A 11 -55.95 -27.92 -32.04
N ARG A 12 -56.21 -26.77 -32.68
CA ARG A 12 -55.24 -26.05 -33.53
C ARG A 12 -54.27 -25.15 -32.76
N LEU A 13 -54.55 -24.85 -31.49
CA LEU A 13 -53.66 -24.08 -30.59
C LEU A 13 -52.78 -24.98 -29.70
N LEU A 14 -53.03 -26.30 -29.69
CA LEU A 14 -52.33 -27.29 -28.86
C LEU A 14 -51.15 -28.08 -29.50
N PRO A 15 -50.81 -28.03 -30.81
CA PRO A 15 -49.72 -28.85 -31.33
C PRO A 15 -48.34 -28.31 -30.94
N HIS A 16 -48.23 -27.05 -30.49
CA HIS A 16 -46.96 -26.49 -30.00
C HIS A 16 -46.70 -26.79 -28.51
N SER A 17 -47.73 -27.09 -27.72
CA SER A 17 -47.63 -27.31 -26.27
C SER A 17 -47.11 -28.71 -25.92
N SER A 18 -47.44 -29.73 -26.70
CA SER A 18 -46.97 -31.11 -26.50
C SER A 18 -45.46 -31.26 -26.73
N HIS A 19 -44.91 -30.60 -27.77
CA HIS A 19 -43.47 -30.54 -28.00
C HIS A 19 -42.75 -29.76 -26.88
N LEU A 20 -43.36 -28.70 -26.36
CA LEU A 20 -42.80 -27.94 -25.24
C LEU A 20 -42.76 -28.76 -23.94
N ILE A 21 -43.81 -29.54 -23.66
CA ILE A 21 -43.90 -30.42 -22.48
C ILE A 21 -42.89 -31.57 -22.59
N LEU A 22 -42.76 -32.20 -23.77
CA LEU A 22 -41.74 -33.23 -24.01
C LEU A 22 -40.31 -32.67 -23.87
N LEU A 23 -40.06 -31.46 -24.39
CA LEU A 23 -38.78 -30.78 -24.26
C LEU A 23 -38.48 -30.43 -22.78
N LEU A 24 -39.47 -29.98 -22.01
CA LEU A 24 -39.34 -29.73 -20.57
C LEU A 24 -39.07 -31.03 -19.79
N LEU A 25 -39.75 -32.13 -20.12
CA LEU A 25 -39.54 -33.45 -19.50
C LEU A 25 -38.14 -34.02 -19.77
N PHE A 26 -37.51 -33.68 -20.91
CA PHE A 26 -36.11 -34.04 -21.19
C PHE A 26 -35.12 -33.04 -20.58
N LEU A 27 -35.40 -31.74 -20.60
CA LEU A 27 -34.49 -30.71 -20.09
C LEU A 27 -34.45 -30.62 -18.57
N LEU A 28 -35.57 -30.85 -17.86
CA LEU A 28 -35.62 -30.82 -16.40
C LEU A 28 -34.67 -31.84 -15.74
N PRO A 29 -34.65 -33.14 -16.11
CA PRO A 29 -33.71 -34.08 -15.52
C PRO A 29 -32.26 -33.72 -15.88
N ILE A 30 -31.97 -33.27 -17.10
CA ILE A 30 -30.62 -32.81 -17.49
C ILE A 30 -30.21 -31.59 -16.67
N LEU A 31 -31.10 -30.61 -16.51
CA LEU A 31 -30.85 -29.40 -15.73
C LEU A 31 -30.69 -29.73 -14.24
N SER A 32 -31.50 -30.64 -13.71
CA SER A 32 -31.41 -31.09 -12.31
C SER A 32 -30.14 -31.90 -12.04
N LEU A 33 -29.73 -32.79 -12.94
CA LEU A 33 -28.47 -33.53 -12.86
C LEU A 33 -27.28 -32.57 -13.01
N THR A 34 -27.38 -31.61 -13.93
CA THR A 34 -26.36 -30.57 -14.08
C THR A 34 -26.27 -29.74 -12.81
N LEU A 35 -27.38 -29.27 -12.24
CA LEU A 35 -27.42 -28.52 -10.99
C LEU A 35 -26.88 -29.35 -9.81
N LEU A 36 -27.22 -30.64 -9.74
CA LEU A 36 -26.70 -31.58 -8.74
C LEU A 36 -25.18 -31.74 -8.86
N LEU A 37 -24.65 -32.01 -10.05
CA LEU A 37 -23.22 -32.14 -10.28
C LEU A 37 -22.48 -30.82 -9.98
N LEU A 38 -23.10 -29.69 -10.33
CA LEU A 38 -22.56 -28.35 -10.08
C LEU A 38 -22.52 -27.99 -8.59
N THR A 39 -23.39 -28.56 -7.76
CA THR A 39 -23.48 -28.29 -6.31
C THR A 39 -22.78 -29.34 -5.46
N ALA A 40 -22.80 -30.60 -5.88
CA ALA A 40 -22.18 -31.72 -5.18
C ALA A 40 -20.66 -31.58 -5.11
N LYS A 41 -19.99 -31.19 -6.19
CA LYS A 41 -18.51 -31.07 -6.19
C LYS A 41 -18.00 -30.01 -5.18
N PRO A 42 -18.49 -28.76 -5.18
CA PRO A 42 -18.10 -27.78 -4.16
C PRO A 42 -18.48 -28.20 -2.74
N PHE A 43 -19.60 -28.92 -2.57
CA PHE A 43 -20.04 -29.42 -1.28
C PHE A 43 -19.13 -30.52 -0.72
N LEU A 44 -18.80 -31.54 -1.53
CA LEU A 44 -17.88 -32.61 -1.17
C LEU A 44 -16.48 -32.08 -0.88
N LEU A 45 -16.02 -31.11 -1.68
CA LEU A 45 -14.74 -30.45 -1.44
C LEU A 45 -14.73 -29.72 -0.10
N ARG A 46 -15.80 -28.97 0.23
CA ARG A 46 -15.92 -28.26 1.52
C ARG A 46 -15.74 -29.19 2.71
N LEU A 47 -16.23 -30.43 2.66
CA LEU A 47 -16.09 -31.40 3.77
C LEU A 47 -14.62 -31.76 4.08
N ARG A 48 -13.72 -31.60 3.11
CA ARG A 48 -12.28 -31.88 3.26
C ARG A 48 -11.43 -30.63 3.50
N MET A 49 -11.98 -29.45 3.25
CA MET A 49 -11.32 -28.16 3.42
C MET A 49 -11.53 -27.63 4.83
N PRO A 50 -10.78 -26.60 5.27
CA PRO A 50 -11.04 -25.92 6.54
C PRO A 50 -12.51 -25.49 6.63
N PRO A 51 -13.10 -25.46 7.84
CA PRO A 51 -14.52 -25.20 8.03
C PRO A 51 -14.91 -23.82 7.47
N GLY A 52 -16.21 -23.59 7.29
CA GLY A 52 -16.68 -22.31 6.78
C GLY A 52 -18.19 -22.32 6.49
N PRO A 53 -18.77 -21.16 6.19
CA PRO A 53 -20.19 -21.03 5.94
C PRO A 53 -20.63 -21.90 4.76
N LEU A 54 -21.83 -22.47 4.84
CA LEU A 54 -22.39 -23.26 3.74
C LEU A 54 -22.55 -22.38 2.49
N PRO A 55 -21.98 -22.78 1.34
CA PRO A 55 -22.13 -22.04 0.11
C PRO A 55 -23.53 -22.25 -0.47
N LEU A 56 -24.18 -21.17 -0.91
CA LEU A 56 -25.43 -21.28 -1.64
C LEU A 56 -25.18 -21.91 -3.02
N PRO A 57 -26.14 -22.69 -3.55
CA PRO A 57 -26.08 -23.18 -4.93
C PRO A 57 -25.78 -22.03 -5.91
N LEU A 58 -24.81 -22.23 -6.80
CA LEU A 58 -24.36 -21.31 -7.85
C LEU A 58 -23.71 -19.98 -7.39
N LEU A 59 -24.24 -19.32 -6.35
CA LEU A 59 -23.80 -18.00 -5.87
C LEU A 59 -22.68 -18.08 -4.82
N GLY A 60 -22.48 -19.23 -4.19
CA GLY A 60 -21.49 -19.41 -3.12
C GLY A 60 -21.84 -18.58 -1.88
N ASN A 61 -20.84 -17.95 -1.26
CA ASN A 61 -21.02 -17.12 -0.07
C ASN A 61 -21.11 -15.61 -0.38
N LYS A 62 -21.15 -15.20 -1.66
CA LYS A 62 -21.25 -13.79 -2.05
C LYS A 62 -22.45 -13.05 -1.41
N PRO A 63 -23.68 -13.61 -1.39
CA PRO A 63 -24.83 -12.90 -0.83
C PRO A 63 -24.73 -12.69 0.68
N HIS A 64 -23.90 -13.47 1.38
CA HIS A 64 -23.67 -13.32 2.80
C HIS A 64 -22.71 -12.18 3.12
N LEU A 65 -21.89 -11.73 2.17
CA LEU A 65 -20.92 -10.67 2.42
C LEU A 65 -21.55 -9.28 2.32
N ALA A 66 -21.16 -8.41 3.25
CA ALA A 66 -21.55 -7.01 3.20
C ALA A 66 -20.96 -6.34 1.94
N ARG A 67 -21.75 -5.46 1.31
CA ARG A 67 -21.30 -4.69 0.14
C ARG A 67 -20.24 -3.66 0.52
N SER A 68 -20.33 -3.12 1.73
CA SER A 68 -19.36 -2.20 2.32
C SER A 68 -18.55 -2.93 3.42
N LYS A 69 -17.25 -2.62 3.51
CA LYS A 69 -16.31 -3.14 4.51
C LYS A 69 -16.39 -4.67 4.76
N PRO A 70 -16.29 -5.52 3.70
CA PRO A 70 -16.49 -6.97 3.83
C PRO A 70 -15.51 -7.66 4.79
N TRP A 71 -14.34 -7.07 5.04
CA TRP A 71 -13.35 -7.61 5.99
C TRP A 71 -13.86 -7.68 7.44
N LEU A 72 -14.84 -6.84 7.83
CA LEU A 72 -15.45 -6.90 9.15
C LEU A 72 -16.29 -8.18 9.32
N HIS A 73 -17.06 -8.55 8.28
CA HIS A 73 -17.78 -9.83 8.29
C HIS A 73 -16.81 -11.01 8.27
N LEU A 74 -15.74 -10.93 7.47
CA LEU A 74 -14.69 -11.95 7.48
C LEU A 74 -14.03 -12.08 8.87
N HIS A 75 -13.79 -10.97 9.56
CA HIS A 75 -13.31 -10.98 10.94
C HIS A 75 -14.29 -11.68 11.89
N ALA A 76 -15.59 -11.36 11.81
CA ALA A 76 -16.62 -12.04 12.62
C ALA A 76 -16.63 -13.56 12.40
N TRP A 77 -16.49 -14.01 11.15
CA TRP A 77 -16.38 -15.42 10.80
C TRP A 77 -15.12 -16.11 11.33
N ALA A 78 -14.02 -15.39 11.55
CA ALA A 78 -12.84 -15.96 12.18
C ALA A 78 -13.14 -16.45 13.61
N SER A 79 -14.03 -15.77 14.33
CA SER A 79 -14.47 -16.20 15.66
C SER A 79 -15.35 -17.45 15.61
N THR A 80 -16.13 -17.63 14.54
CA THR A 80 -17.03 -18.79 14.37
C THR A 80 -16.31 -20.03 13.83
N TYR A 81 -15.46 -19.87 12.83
CA TYR A 81 -14.83 -20.98 12.10
C TYR A 81 -13.35 -21.19 12.45
N GLY A 82 -12.77 -20.29 13.25
CA GLY A 82 -11.40 -20.39 13.72
C GLY A 82 -10.38 -19.67 12.82
N PRO A 83 -9.07 -19.93 13.05
CA PRO A 83 -7.97 -19.15 12.49
C PRO A 83 -7.78 -19.33 10.97
N LEU A 84 -8.36 -20.39 10.41
CA LEU A 84 -8.32 -20.73 9.00
C LEU A 84 -9.67 -21.28 8.57
N TYR A 85 -10.32 -20.64 7.59
CA TYR A 85 -11.64 -21.05 7.15
C TYR A 85 -11.85 -20.77 5.66
N THR A 86 -12.95 -21.30 5.12
CA THR A 86 -13.13 -21.46 3.68
C THR A 86 -14.45 -20.84 3.20
N ILE A 87 -14.41 -20.02 2.15
CA ILE A 87 -15.58 -19.36 1.55
C ILE A 87 -15.57 -19.42 0.02
N TRP A 88 -16.72 -19.61 -0.62
CA TRP A 88 -16.91 -19.65 -2.08
C TRP A 88 -17.31 -18.29 -2.63
N LEU A 89 -16.31 -17.48 -2.99
CA LEU A 89 -16.53 -16.22 -3.74
C LEU A 89 -16.77 -16.46 -5.23
N SER A 90 -16.31 -17.60 -5.76
CA SER A 90 -16.52 -18.01 -7.15
C SER A 90 -17.14 -19.39 -7.18
N ARG A 91 -17.94 -19.67 -8.22
CA ARG A 91 -18.56 -20.99 -8.43
C ARG A 91 -17.51 -22.10 -8.51
N SER A 92 -16.37 -21.80 -9.14
CA SER A 92 -15.41 -22.82 -9.58
C SER A 92 -14.18 -22.91 -8.69
N ARG A 93 -13.94 -21.95 -7.79
CA ARG A 93 -12.70 -21.89 -7.02
C ARG A 93 -12.91 -21.60 -5.55
N PRO A 94 -12.23 -22.38 -4.69
CA PRO A 94 -12.27 -22.13 -3.27
C PRO A 94 -11.49 -20.87 -2.87
N THR A 95 -11.94 -20.17 -1.82
CA THR A 95 -11.18 -19.08 -1.18
C THR A 95 -10.92 -19.41 0.29
N LEU A 96 -9.65 -19.53 0.64
CA LEU A 96 -9.15 -19.74 1.98
C LEU A 96 -8.88 -18.38 2.64
N ILE A 97 -9.42 -18.16 3.83
CA ILE A 97 -9.20 -16.95 4.62
C ILE A 97 -8.32 -17.28 5.82
N ILE A 98 -7.18 -16.60 5.91
CA ILE A 98 -6.24 -16.71 7.02
C ILE A 98 -6.49 -15.53 7.97
N SER A 99 -6.79 -15.80 9.23
CA SER A 99 -7.07 -14.77 10.25
C SER A 99 -6.15 -14.83 11.46
N ASP A 100 -5.13 -15.69 11.42
CA ASP A 100 -4.13 -15.85 12.48
C ASP A 100 -2.71 -15.72 11.90
N PRO A 101 -1.79 -15.02 12.59
CA PRO A 101 -0.46 -14.76 12.06
C PRO A 101 0.43 -16.01 12.01
N VAL A 102 0.25 -16.98 12.93
CA VAL A 102 1.00 -18.25 12.91
C VAL A 102 0.59 -19.06 11.71
N VAL A 103 -0.72 -19.17 11.44
CA VAL A 103 -1.23 -19.82 10.22
C VAL A 103 -0.69 -19.14 8.95
N ALA A 104 -0.64 -17.81 8.93
CA ALA A 104 -0.07 -17.07 7.80
C ALA A 104 1.41 -17.41 7.56
N SER A 105 2.22 -17.44 8.63
CA SER A 105 3.64 -17.81 8.54
C SER A 105 3.82 -19.29 8.11
N GLU A 106 3.02 -20.21 8.65
CA GLU A 106 3.05 -21.63 8.30
C GLU A 106 2.70 -21.91 6.83
N LEU A 107 1.72 -21.21 6.26
CA LEU A 107 1.30 -21.40 4.87
C LEU A 107 2.12 -20.60 3.86
N MET A 108 2.49 -19.35 4.18
CA MET A 108 3.01 -18.40 3.20
C MET A 108 4.52 -18.18 3.30
N GLU A 109 5.13 -18.41 4.46
CA GLU A 109 6.57 -18.17 4.69
C GLU A 109 7.36 -19.46 4.81
N SER A 110 6.76 -20.49 5.39
CA SER A 110 7.48 -21.69 5.77
C SER A 110 8.18 -22.37 4.59
N PRO A 111 9.37 -22.95 4.83
CA PRO A 111 10.05 -23.79 3.85
C PRO A 111 9.11 -24.89 3.34
N GLY A 112 9.13 -25.14 2.03
CA GLY A 112 8.25 -26.13 1.37
C GLY A 112 6.87 -25.62 0.95
N ARG A 113 6.30 -24.60 1.61
CA ARG A 113 4.99 -24.02 1.24
C ARG A 113 5.06 -22.63 0.62
N SER A 114 6.08 -21.84 0.96
CA SER A 114 6.21 -20.46 0.44
C SER A 114 6.20 -20.38 -1.09
N GLY A 115 6.68 -21.39 -1.81
CA GLY A 115 6.56 -21.46 -3.28
C GLY A 115 5.12 -21.74 -3.74
N LYS A 116 4.46 -22.72 -3.10
CA LYS A 116 3.10 -23.17 -3.44
C LYS A 116 2.06 -22.07 -3.30
N PHE A 117 2.17 -21.26 -2.25
CA PHE A 117 1.19 -20.24 -1.88
C PHE A 117 1.55 -18.81 -2.36
N SER A 118 2.57 -18.67 -3.21
CA SER A 118 3.04 -17.35 -3.70
C SER A 118 2.50 -16.97 -5.08
N SER A 119 1.67 -17.79 -5.72
CA SER A 119 1.08 -17.41 -7.00
C SER A 119 -0.09 -16.44 -6.85
N ARG A 120 -0.62 -15.96 -7.98
CA ARG A 120 -1.79 -15.08 -8.05
C ARG A 120 -2.93 -15.82 -8.74
N PRO A 121 -4.20 -15.59 -8.36
CA PRO A 121 -5.32 -16.02 -9.17
C PRO A 121 -5.19 -15.42 -10.58
N ARG A 122 -5.61 -16.18 -11.58
CA ARG A 122 -5.58 -15.73 -12.97
C ARG A 122 -6.57 -14.57 -13.16
N MET A 123 -6.06 -13.37 -13.42
CA MET A 123 -6.85 -12.16 -13.68
C MET A 123 -6.76 -11.81 -15.16
N VAL A 124 -7.84 -12.04 -15.91
CA VAL A 124 -7.79 -11.90 -17.38
C VAL A 124 -7.92 -10.44 -17.80
N ALA A 125 -8.87 -9.69 -17.25
CA ALA A 125 -9.09 -8.28 -17.58
C ALA A 125 -7.90 -7.42 -17.10
N LEU A 126 -7.55 -7.52 -15.82
CA LEU A 126 -6.49 -6.71 -15.23
C LEU A 126 -5.07 -7.18 -15.62
N GLY A 127 -4.80 -8.49 -15.50
CA GLY A 127 -3.46 -9.05 -15.73
C GLY A 127 -3.15 -9.20 -17.22
N GLU A 128 -3.92 -10.04 -17.93
CA GLU A 128 -3.62 -10.40 -19.32
C GLU A 128 -3.97 -9.29 -20.33
N LEU A 129 -5.13 -8.63 -20.18
CA LEU A 129 -5.61 -7.66 -21.17
C LEU A 129 -5.08 -6.23 -20.95
N TYR A 130 -5.13 -5.73 -19.71
CA TYR A 130 -4.71 -4.36 -19.40
C TYR A 130 -3.18 -4.25 -19.33
N TRP A 131 -2.54 -4.99 -18.42
CA TRP A 131 -1.09 -4.90 -18.23
C TRP A 131 -0.25 -5.81 -19.11
N ASN A 132 -0.85 -6.75 -19.84
CA ASN A 132 -0.13 -7.78 -20.59
C ASN A 132 0.88 -8.54 -19.69
N ASN A 133 0.50 -8.78 -18.44
CA ASN A 133 1.34 -9.37 -17.38
C ASN A 133 2.66 -8.63 -17.08
N ALA A 134 2.77 -7.35 -17.43
CA ALA A 134 3.95 -6.54 -17.12
C ALA A 134 4.05 -6.14 -15.63
N SER A 135 2.90 -6.03 -14.95
CA SER A 135 2.82 -5.59 -13.55
C SER A 135 3.17 -6.70 -12.56
N ILE A 136 4.14 -6.42 -11.67
CA ILE A 136 4.61 -7.33 -10.61
C ILE A 136 3.49 -7.67 -9.62
N LEU A 137 2.50 -6.79 -9.46
CA LEU A 137 1.43 -6.89 -8.47
C LEU A 137 0.56 -8.14 -8.67
N VAL A 138 0.11 -8.37 -9.91
CA VAL A 138 -0.87 -9.40 -10.28
C VAL A 138 -0.27 -10.56 -11.07
N GLN A 139 1.01 -10.48 -11.44
CA GLN A 139 1.67 -11.54 -12.21
C GLN A 139 1.74 -12.86 -11.41
N PRO A 140 1.35 -14.00 -12.01
CA PRO A 140 1.55 -15.32 -11.43
C PRO A 140 3.01 -15.59 -11.07
N TYR A 141 3.23 -16.47 -10.09
CA TYR A 141 4.59 -16.79 -9.65
C TYR A 141 5.34 -17.57 -10.76
N GLY A 142 6.60 -17.22 -11.01
CA GLY A 142 7.42 -17.84 -12.03
C GLY A 142 8.62 -16.98 -12.42
N LYS A 143 9.40 -17.42 -13.44
CA LYS A 143 10.63 -16.75 -13.88
C LYS A 143 10.40 -15.27 -14.23
N GLY A 144 9.34 -14.96 -14.97
CA GLY A 144 9.01 -13.57 -15.36
C GLY A 144 8.75 -12.64 -14.18
N TRP A 145 8.09 -13.14 -13.12
CA TRP A 145 7.89 -12.39 -11.88
C TRP A 145 9.19 -12.24 -11.10
N SER A 146 9.97 -13.32 -10.96
CA SER A 146 11.25 -13.29 -10.23
C SER A 146 12.23 -12.29 -10.82
N VAL A 147 12.33 -12.21 -12.16
CA VAL A 147 13.16 -11.23 -12.88
C VAL A 147 12.74 -9.80 -12.53
N ARG A 148 11.47 -9.45 -12.75
CA ARG A 148 10.96 -8.09 -12.46
C ARG A 148 11.10 -7.73 -10.98
N ARG A 149 10.86 -8.69 -10.08
CA ARG A 149 11.02 -8.51 -8.63
C ARG A 149 12.48 -8.25 -8.25
N ARG A 150 13.43 -8.98 -8.84
CA ARG A 150 14.87 -8.78 -8.62
C ARG A 150 15.31 -7.40 -9.09
N LEU A 151 14.90 -7.00 -10.30
CA LEU A 151 15.18 -5.70 -10.88
C LEU A 151 14.61 -4.55 -10.03
N LEU A 152 13.36 -4.66 -9.57
CA LEU A 152 12.79 -3.67 -8.64
C LEU A 152 13.56 -3.61 -7.31
N HIS A 153 14.00 -4.75 -6.80
CA HIS A 153 14.73 -4.81 -5.53
C HIS A 153 16.13 -4.19 -5.61
N LEU A 154 16.67 -3.95 -6.80
CA LEU A 154 17.96 -3.25 -6.97
C LEU A 154 17.95 -1.86 -6.32
N ALA A 155 16.84 -1.12 -6.42
CA ALA A 155 16.67 0.16 -5.74
C ALA A 155 16.38 0.01 -4.24
N MET A 156 15.89 -1.16 -3.80
CA MET A 156 15.45 -1.39 -2.42
C MET A 156 16.50 -2.14 -1.56
N THR A 157 17.76 -2.18 -2.00
CA THR A 157 18.85 -2.77 -1.21
C THR A 157 19.21 -1.86 -0.03
N GLY A 158 19.71 -2.43 1.07
CA GLY A 158 20.07 -1.64 2.27
C GLY A 158 21.02 -0.48 1.99
N ARG A 159 22.00 -0.66 1.07
CA ARG A 159 22.91 0.40 0.64
C ARG A 159 22.19 1.54 -0.09
N ARG A 160 21.28 1.21 -1.03
CA ARG A 160 20.50 2.22 -1.77
C ARG A 160 19.53 2.96 -0.86
N LEU A 161 18.87 2.25 0.05
CA LEU A 161 17.97 2.83 1.05
C LEU A 161 18.68 3.84 1.96
N ALA A 162 19.95 3.59 2.31
CA ALA A 162 20.75 4.57 3.05
C ALA A 162 20.98 5.86 2.24
N GLY A 163 21.19 5.75 0.93
CA GLY A 163 21.31 6.90 0.03
C GLY A 163 20.04 7.74 -0.09
N TYR A 164 18.86 7.16 0.16
CA TYR A 164 17.58 7.89 0.11
C TYR A 164 17.26 8.65 1.39
N LYS A 165 17.97 8.39 2.50
CA LYS A 165 17.69 9.06 3.78
C LYS A 165 17.72 10.58 3.69
N GLY A 166 18.68 11.15 2.95
CA GLY A 166 18.76 12.60 2.78
C GLY A 166 17.55 13.21 2.05
N VAL A 167 17.02 12.56 1.01
CA VAL A 167 15.79 13.04 0.35
C VAL A 167 14.56 12.89 1.25
N GLN A 168 14.48 11.81 2.03
CA GLN A 168 13.40 11.63 3.00
C GLN A 168 13.42 12.68 4.12
N GLU A 169 14.61 13.07 4.59
CA GLU A 169 14.78 14.16 5.55
C GLU A 169 14.41 15.52 4.97
N ALA A 170 14.91 15.86 3.78
CA ALA A 170 14.62 17.13 3.12
C ALA A 170 13.13 17.29 2.80
N GLU A 171 12.49 16.25 2.26
CA GLU A 171 11.04 16.24 2.04
C GLU A 171 10.26 16.29 3.37
N GLY A 172 10.79 15.69 4.44
CA GLY A 172 10.20 15.76 5.78
C GLY A 172 10.21 17.19 6.36
N VAL A 173 11.29 17.95 6.11
CA VAL A 173 11.35 19.38 6.44
C VAL A 173 10.32 20.16 5.61
N ARG A 174 10.26 19.91 4.29
CA ARG A 174 9.29 20.56 3.39
C ARG A 174 7.84 20.31 3.80
N LEU A 175 7.53 19.08 4.24
CA LEU A 175 6.24 18.72 4.83
C LEU A 175 5.95 19.56 6.08
N CYS A 176 6.87 19.60 7.04
CA CYS A 176 6.70 20.36 8.28
C CYS A 176 6.59 21.86 8.02
N PHE A 177 7.38 22.41 7.11
CA PHE A 177 7.28 23.81 6.71
C PHE A 177 5.92 24.13 6.09
N GLY A 178 5.36 23.25 5.26
CA GLY A 178 4.00 23.40 4.73
C GLY A 178 2.90 23.38 5.81
N LEU A 179 3.17 22.76 6.97
CA LEU A 179 2.26 22.75 8.12
C LEU A 179 2.31 24.06 8.93
N LEU A 180 3.34 24.91 8.81
CA LEU A 180 3.52 26.18 9.57
C LEU A 180 2.50 27.30 9.29
N GLY A 181 1.40 26.98 8.61
CA GLY A 181 0.30 27.91 8.32
C GLY A 181 -1.06 27.24 8.46
N MET A 182 -1.19 26.32 9.42
CA MET A 182 -2.46 25.71 9.82
C MET A 182 -3.04 26.30 11.11
N ASP A 183 -2.33 27.21 11.78
CA ASP A 183 -2.69 27.81 13.07
C ASP A 183 -3.91 28.77 13.00
N GLY A 184 -4.52 28.96 11.82
CA GLY A 184 -5.71 29.80 11.63
C GLY A 184 -7.02 29.00 11.62
N GLU A 185 -8.09 29.57 12.20
CA GLU A 185 -9.45 29.03 12.06
C GLU A 185 -9.76 28.75 10.58
N ASP A 186 -10.44 27.62 10.30
CA ASP A 186 -11.00 27.32 8.98
C ASP A 186 -11.76 28.57 8.48
N GLY A 187 -11.14 29.37 7.62
CA GLY A 187 -11.75 30.52 6.96
C GLY A 187 -12.78 30.03 5.95
N GLY A 188 -13.82 29.37 6.43
CA GLY A 188 -14.98 28.98 5.65
C GLY A 188 -15.70 30.26 5.25
N ASN A 189 -15.37 30.79 4.08
CA ASN A 189 -16.26 31.72 3.40
C ASN A 189 -17.62 31.02 3.26
N LYS A 190 -18.64 31.49 3.98
CA LYS A 190 -20.01 30.95 3.95
C LYS A 190 -20.75 31.30 2.65
N ASP A 191 -20.11 32.03 1.74
CA ASP A 191 -20.77 32.56 0.55
C ASP A 191 -20.19 31.93 -0.74
N ASN A 192 -20.65 30.70 -1.06
CA ASN A 192 -21.04 30.26 -2.42
C ASN A 192 -21.18 28.72 -2.48
N ASP A 193 -22.41 28.26 -2.35
CA ASP A 193 -22.84 26.86 -2.29
C ASP A 193 -22.79 26.12 -3.65
N ASN A 194 -21.87 26.49 -4.56
CA ASN A 194 -21.77 25.86 -5.89
C ASN A 194 -20.36 25.44 -6.32
N ASN A 195 -19.33 25.56 -5.46
CA ASN A 195 -18.00 25.02 -5.74
C ASN A 195 -17.50 24.11 -4.61
N LYS A 196 -17.88 22.84 -4.66
CA LYS A 196 -17.53 21.76 -3.69
C LYS A 196 -16.04 21.36 -3.65
N ASN A 197 -15.11 22.24 -4.00
CA ASN A 197 -13.70 21.90 -4.12
C ASN A 197 -12.77 22.80 -3.27
N ASN A 198 -12.17 22.18 -2.25
CA ASN A 198 -10.71 22.21 -1.97
C ASN A 198 -10.09 23.21 -0.98
N ASN A 199 -10.78 23.78 0.01
CA ASN A 199 -10.11 24.75 0.92
C ASN A 199 -10.36 24.61 2.42
N SER A 200 -10.65 23.42 2.94
CA SER A 200 -10.62 23.17 4.39
C SER A 200 -9.19 22.83 4.85
N ASN A 201 -8.81 23.21 6.08
CA ASN A 201 -7.53 22.80 6.67
C ASN A 201 -7.36 21.27 6.67
N SER A 202 -8.46 20.53 6.79
CA SER A 202 -8.47 19.06 6.70
C SER A 202 -8.01 18.51 5.35
N GLN A 203 -8.25 19.22 4.26
CA GLN A 203 -7.79 18.80 2.93
C GLN A 203 -6.32 19.19 2.69
N LYS A 204 -5.85 20.25 3.35
CA LYS A 204 -4.49 20.80 3.18
C LYS A 204 -3.42 19.86 3.73
N TYR A 205 -3.56 19.34 4.96
CA TYR A 205 -2.55 18.41 5.52
C TYR A 205 -2.47 17.09 4.73
N VAL A 206 -3.61 16.59 4.25
CA VAL A 206 -3.65 15.37 3.41
C VAL A 206 -2.87 15.61 2.13
N SER A 207 -3.08 16.76 1.46
CA SER A 207 -2.34 17.14 0.26
C SER A 207 -0.83 17.25 0.52
N LEU A 208 -0.41 17.82 1.65
CA LEU A 208 1.01 17.91 2.00
C LEU A 208 1.64 16.53 2.23
N ILE A 209 0.94 15.62 2.92
CA ILE A 209 1.38 14.23 3.13
C ILE A 209 1.46 13.46 1.80
N GLU A 210 0.46 13.63 0.94
CA GLU A 210 0.45 13.03 -0.40
C GLU A 210 1.61 13.56 -1.24
N THR A 211 1.94 14.86 -1.14
CA THR A 211 3.08 15.46 -1.84
C THR A 211 4.42 14.92 -1.33
N PHE A 212 4.59 14.86 0.00
CA PHE A 212 5.78 14.29 0.67
C PHE A 212 6.07 12.86 0.17
N THR A 213 5.05 12.00 0.20
CA THR A 213 5.21 10.59 -0.18
C THR A 213 5.39 10.40 -1.68
N ALA A 214 4.63 11.13 -2.51
CA ALA A 214 4.78 11.06 -3.95
C ALA A 214 6.17 11.53 -4.38
N SER A 215 6.67 12.65 -3.84
CA SER A 215 7.98 13.21 -4.18
C SER A 215 9.12 12.23 -3.89
N ILE A 216 9.17 11.65 -2.68
CA ILE A 216 10.20 10.66 -2.31
C ILE A 216 10.21 9.49 -3.29
N VAL A 217 9.04 8.92 -3.57
CA VAL A 217 8.96 7.72 -4.42
C VAL A 217 9.29 8.05 -5.88
N PHE A 218 8.95 9.26 -6.35
CA PHE A 218 9.32 9.72 -7.68
C PHE A 218 10.81 10.00 -7.80
N CYS A 219 11.46 10.55 -6.76
CA CYS A 219 12.91 10.69 -6.70
C CYS A 219 13.60 9.33 -6.82
N VAL A 220 13.12 8.33 -6.07
CA VAL A 220 13.67 6.97 -6.10
C VAL A 220 13.41 6.28 -7.45
N ALA A 221 12.22 6.47 -8.02
CA ALA A 221 11.83 5.80 -9.27
C ALA A 221 12.48 6.41 -10.51
N TYR A 222 12.52 7.75 -10.60
CA TYR A 222 12.87 8.48 -11.82
C TYR A 222 13.94 9.57 -11.63
N GLY A 223 14.36 9.90 -10.39
CA GLY A 223 15.39 10.92 -10.17
C GLY A 223 14.86 12.36 -10.16
N HIS A 224 13.53 12.53 -10.10
CA HIS A 224 12.87 13.83 -10.08
C HIS A 224 12.02 13.99 -8.82
N ARG A 225 11.82 15.22 -8.38
CA ARG A 225 10.91 15.52 -7.27
C ARG A 225 9.55 16.00 -7.76
N ILE A 226 8.56 15.97 -6.87
CA ILE A 226 7.21 16.49 -7.13
C ILE A 226 6.93 17.67 -6.21
N ASP A 227 6.74 18.84 -6.81
CA ASP A 227 6.42 20.06 -6.08
C ASP A 227 4.92 20.23 -5.85
N SER A 228 4.06 19.65 -6.72
CA SER A 228 2.61 19.75 -6.61
C SER A 228 1.88 18.50 -7.12
N LEU A 229 0.85 18.06 -6.38
CA LEU A 229 -0.08 16.99 -6.79
C LEU A 229 -0.97 17.41 -7.97
N HIS A 230 -0.96 18.68 -8.35
CA HIS A 230 -1.71 19.15 -9.50
C HIS A 230 -1.04 18.86 -10.84
N ALA A 231 0.23 18.42 -10.84
CA ALA A 231 0.91 17.98 -12.04
C ALA A 231 0.09 16.89 -12.75
N ARG A 232 -0.03 17.00 -14.08
CA ARG A 232 -0.78 16.08 -14.93
C ARG A 232 -0.25 14.66 -14.79
N VAL A 233 1.07 14.48 -14.61
CA VAL A 233 1.66 13.15 -14.38
C VAL A 233 1.02 12.48 -13.16
N ILE A 234 0.82 13.19 -12.05
CA ILE A 234 0.24 12.64 -10.82
C ILE A 234 -1.23 12.30 -11.02
N LYS A 235 -2.01 13.23 -11.55
CA LYS A 235 -3.43 13.00 -11.87
C LYS A 235 -3.61 11.81 -12.83
N GLN A 236 -2.76 11.72 -13.85
CA GLN A 236 -2.78 10.64 -14.81
C GLN A 236 -2.49 9.28 -14.15
N ARG A 237 -1.50 9.21 -13.25
CA ARG A 237 -1.15 7.96 -12.54
C ARG A 237 -2.26 7.53 -11.59
N PHE A 238 -2.86 8.45 -10.84
CA PHE A 238 -4.02 8.13 -10.02
C PHE A 238 -5.20 7.64 -10.87
N ALA A 239 -5.45 8.25 -12.04
CA ALA A 239 -6.49 7.78 -12.95
C ALA A 239 -6.23 6.36 -13.47
N PHE A 240 -4.98 6.02 -13.80
CA PHE A 240 -4.63 4.64 -14.18
C PHE A 240 -4.84 3.65 -13.04
N MET A 241 -4.47 4.00 -11.81
CA MET A 241 -4.71 3.16 -10.64
C MET A 241 -6.20 2.95 -10.37
N GLN A 242 -7.01 4.01 -10.47
CA GLN A 242 -8.46 3.92 -10.30
C GLN A 242 -9.09 3.05 -11.39
N TYR A 243 -8.66 3.20 -12.64
CA TYR A 243 -9.12 2.34 -13.74
C TYR A 243 -8.73 0.88 -13.49
N ALA A 244 -7.48 0.60 -13.14
CA ALA A 244 -7.01 -0.74 -12.80
C ALA A 244 -7.81 -1.38 -11.65
N ALA A 245 -8.09 -0.62 -10.59
CA ALA A 245 -8.93 -1.07 -9.48
C ALA A 245 -10.35 -1.42 -9.96
N SER A 246 -10.92 -0.64 -10.87
CA SER A 246 -12.24 -0.90 -11.44
C SER A 246 -12.31 -2.22 -12.23
N LEU A 247 -11.20 -2.67 -12.83
CA LEU A 247 -11.15 -3.93 -13.58
C LEU A 247 -11.19 -5.16 -12.67
N ASN A 248 -10.82 -5.01 -11.40
CA ASN A 248 -10.77 -6.11 -10.44
C ASN A 248 -12.06 -6.27 -9.61
N VAL A 249 -13.13 -5.56 -9.98
CA VAL A 249 -14.43 -5.67 -9.30
C VAL A 249 -15.07 -7.02 -9.64
N PRO A 250 -15.37 -7.88 -8.64
CA PRO A 250 -15.94 -9.20 -8.89
C PRO A 250 -17.22 -9.15 -9.73
N GLY A 251 -17.25 -9.90 -10.83
CA GLY A 251 -18.42 -10.01 -11.70
C GLY A 251 -18.57 -8.92 -12.77
N ARG A 252 -17.70 -7.89 -12.78
CA ARG A 252 -17.76 -6.80 -13.77
C ARG A 252 -17.56 -7.29 -15.21
N TYR A 253 -16.62 -8.21 -15.42
CA TYR A 253 -16.33 -8.77 -16.74
C TYR A 253 -16.51 -10.29 -16.74
N LEU A 254 -17.35 -10.79 -17.68
CA LEU A 254 -17.59 -12.22 -17.86
C LEU A 254 -16.32 -13.00 -18.20
N VAL A 255 -15.30 -12.34 -18.77
CA VAL A 255 -14.00 -12.94 -19.13
C VAL A 255 -13.28 -13.55 -17.91
N GLU A 256 -13.53 -13.07 -16.70
CA GLU A 256 -12.96 -13.67 -15.49
C GLU A 256 -13.57 -15.04 -15.17
N THR A 257 -14.84 -15.25 -15.54
CA THR A 257 -15.54 -16.52 -15.35
C THR A 257 -15.39 -17.44 -16.57
N LEU A 258 -15.34 -16.85 -17.76
CA LEU A 258 -15.22 -17.52 -19.06
C LEU A 258 -13.95 -17.03 -19.78
N PRO A 259 -12.75 -17.53 -19.42
CA PRO A 259 -11.49 -17.03 -19.95
C PRO A 259 -11.35 -17.16 -21.47
N TRP A 260 -12.11 -18.05 -22.11
CA TRP A 260 -12.09 -18.20 -23.57
C TRP A 260 -12.57 -16.93 -24.29
N LEU A 261 -13.38 -16.09 -23.64
CA LEU A 261 -13.84 -14.80 -24.18
C LEU A 261 -12.67 -13.85 -24.51
N LYS A 262 -11.47 -14.06 -23.96
CA LYS A 262 -10.29 -13.26 -24.32
C LYS A 262 -9.90 -13.40 -25.80
N HIS A 263 -10.22 -14.54 -26.41
CA HIS A 263 -9.89 -14.89 -27.79
C HIS A 263 -10.91 -14.36 -28.80
N VAL A 264 -12.10 -13.92 -28.37
CA VAL A 264 -13.12 -13.33 -29.23
C VAL A 264 -12.55 -12.07 -29.91
N PRO A 265 -12.62 -11.88 -31.24
CA PRO A 265 -12.04 -10.72 -31.91
C PRO A 265 -12.46 -9.37 -31.30
N ASP A 266 -11.56 -8.38 -31.33
CA ASP A 266 -11.76 -7.09 -30.63
C ASP A 266 -13.01 -6.32 -31.13
N PHE A 267 -13.39 -6.48 -32.40
CA PHE A 267 -14.60 -5.84 -32.98
C PHE A 267 -15.91 -6.41 -32.43
N LEU A 268 -15.92 -7.66 -31.94
CA LEU A 268 -17.09 -8.29 -31.28
C LEU A 268 -17.07 -8.06 -29.77
N ALA A 269 -15.98 -7.52 -29.23
CA ALA A 269 -15.80 -7.28 -27.80
C ALA A 269 -15.26 -5.86 -27.54
N PRO A 270 -16.10 -4.80 -27.69
CA PRO A 270 -15.67 -3.42 -27.50
C PRO A 270 -15.02 -3.17 -26.13
N TRP A 271 -15.56 -3.79 -25.07
CA TRP A 271 -14.99 -3.75 -23.72
C TRP A 271 -13.54 -4.23 -23.67
N LYS A 272 -13.19 -5.24 -24.47
CA LYS A 272 -11.82 -5.79 -24.54
C LYS A 272 -10.89 -4.83 -25.28
N ALA A 273 -11.37 -4.25 -26.37
CA ALA A 273 -10.63 -3.24 -27.12
C ALA A 273 -10.32 -2.01 -26.25
N GLU A 274 -11.30 -1.57 -25.46
CA GLU A 274 -11.16 -0.46 -24.51
C GLU A 274 -10.10 -0.75 -23.43
N ILE A 275 -10.17 -1.92 -22.77
CA ILE A 275 -9.18 -2.34 -21.76
C ILE A 275 -7.76 -2.34 -22.36
N LYS A 276 -7.59 -2.96 -23.53
CA LYS A 276 -6.28 -2.99 -24.21
C LYS A 276 -5.81 -1.59 -24.59
N ALA A 277 -6.71 -0.71 -25.04
CA ALA A 277 -6.37 0.67 -25.39
C ALA A 277 -5.96 1.47 -24.16
N ALA A 278 -6.64 1.31 -23.03
CA ALA A 278 -6.24 1.90 -21.76
C ALA A 278 -4.85 1.40 -21.31
N GLY A 279 -4.60 0.09 -21.44
CA GLY A 279 -3.30 -0.51 -21.13
C GLY A 279 -2.16 -0.10 -22.07
N ARG A 280 -2.47 0.30 -23.31
CA ARG A 280 -1.49 0.94 -24.22
C ARG A 280 -1.19 2.37 -23.80
N ARG A 281 -2.20 3.16 -23.45
CA ARG A 281 -2.04 4.55 -22.97
C ARG A 281 -1.17 4.62 -21.71
N GLU A 282 -1.39 3.72 -20.74
CA GLU A 282 -0.55 3.67 -19.54
C GLU A 282 0.91 3.30 -19.86
N ALA A 283 1.12 2.30 -20.71
CA ALA A 283 2.46 1.88 -21.12
C ALA A 283 3.21 2.98 -21.90
N GLU A 284 2.52 3.71 -22.78
CA GLU A 284 3.09 4.85 -23.49
C GLU A 284 3.49 5.96 -22.50
N ALA A 285 2.63 6.27 -21.53
CA ALA A 285 2.96 7.23 -20.50
C ALA A 285 4.15 6.77 -19.64
N ASN A 286 4.27 5.47 -19.32
CA ASN A 286 5.44 4.92 -18.61
C ASN A 286 6.71 5.04 -19.45
N GLY A 287 6.62 4.72 -20.75
CA GLY A 287 7.71 4.86 -21.71
C GLY A 287 8.23 6.28 -21.78
N LYS A 288 7.36 7.29 -21.86
CA LYS A 288 7.75 8.71 -21.90
C LYS A 288 8.59 9.15 -20.71
N LEU A 289 8.30 8.64 -19.51
CA LEU A 289 9.11 8.92 -18.31
C LEU A 289 10.48 8.25 -18.40
N MET A 290 10.54 7.04 -18.93
CA MET A 290 11.80 6.33 -19.13
C MET A 290 12.66 7.01 -20.21
N ASP A 291 12.04 7.50 -21.28
CA ASP A 291 12.70 8.26 -22.33
C ASP A 291 13.22 9.62 -21.83
N LEU A 292 12.52 10.25 -20.88
CA LEU A 292 12.99 11.46 -20.21
C LEU A 292 14.31 11.19 -19.49
N VAL A 293 14.33 10.22 -18.58
CA VAL A 293 15.55 9.85 -17.82
C VAL A 293 16.67 9.45 -18.78
N LYS A 294 16.35 8.73 -19.86
CA LYS A 294 17.34 8.36 -20.89
C LYS A 294 17.99 9.60 -21.52
N ARG A 295 17.20 10.61 -21.91
CA ARG A 295 17.76 11.85 -22.48
C ARG A 295 18.67 12.57 -21.50
N GLU A 296 18.27 12.65 -20.24
CA GLU A 296 19.08 13.29 -19.19
C GLU A 296 20.38 12.54 -18.91
N MET A 297 20.36 11.21 -18.96
CA MET A 297 21.57 10.40 -18.88
C MET A 297 22.55 10.72 -20.02
N GLU A 298 22.06 10.87 -21.25
CA GLU A 298 22.90 11.28 -22.39
C GLU A 298 23.46 12.69 -22.21
N THR A 299 22.63 13.65 -21.76
CA THR A 299 23.09 15.02 -21.42
C THR A 299 24.18 14.98 -20.34
N ALA A 300 24.00 14.18 -19.29
CA ALA A 300 24.99 14.03 -18.23
C ALA A 300 26.29 13.39 -18.70
N LYS A 301 26.23 12.40 -19.62
CA LYS A 301 27.42 11.80 -20.25
C LYS A 301 28.20 12.84 -21.04
N VAL A 302 27.53 13.65 -21.85
CA VAL A 302 28.15 14.74 -22.62
C VAL A 302 28.78 15.77 -21.69
N ALA A 303 28.06 16.20 -20.64
CA ALA A 303 28.57 17.16 -19.68
C ALA A 303 29.85 16.66 -18.96
N ARG A 304 29.89 15.38 -18.57
CA ARG A 304 31.10 14.75 -17.98
C ARG A 304 32.26 14.72 -18.96
N ALA A 305 32.01 14.40 -20.23
CA ALA A 305 33.04 14.38 -21.26
C ALA A 305 33.62 15.78 -21.48
N LEU A 306 32.78 16.81 -21.58
CA LEU A 306 33.21 18.20 -21.71
C LEU A 306 34.03 18.68 -20.51
N LEU A 307 33.62 18.35 -19.29
CA LEU A 307 34.40 18.66 -18.08
C LEU A 307 35.77 17.97 -18.10
N SER A 308 35.82 16.68 -18.46
CA SER A 308 37.08 15.94 -18.53
C SER A 308 38.05 16.48 -19.59
N LEU A 309 37.52 16.93 -20.74
CA LEU A 309 38.32 17.56 -21.79
C LEU A 309 38.87 18.91 -21.30
N ALA A 310 38.03 19.73 -20.66
CA ALA A 310 38.46 21.01 -20.12
C ALA A 310 39.50 20.88 -18.98
N GLU A 311 39.44 19.81 -18.18
CA GLU A 311 40.45 19.49 -17.17
C GLU A 311 41.77 19.02 -17.80
N ALA A 312 41.71 18.28 -18.92
CA ALA A 312 42.88 17.74 -19.61
C ALA A 312 43.64 18.80 -20.44
N GLU A 313 42.94 19.81 -20.97
CA GLU A 313 43.52 20.77 -21.91
C GLU A 313 44.46 21.80 -21.27
N ALA A 314 44.48 21.99 -19.94
CA ALA A 314 45.44 22.81 -19.17
C ALA A 314 45.89 24.18 -19.78
N GLU A 315 45.16 24.74 -20.75
CA GLU A 315 45.49 25.98 -21.47
C GLU A 315 44.28 26.93 -21.49
N GLU A 316 44.43 28.07 -20.82
CA GLU A 316 44.00 29.45 -21.09
C GLU A 316 42.74 29.79 -21.94
N LYS A 317 41.78 28.88 -22.08
CA LYS A 317 40.35 29.21 -22.24
C LYS A 317 39.59 28.50 -21.13
N SER A 318 39.81 28.95 -19.90
CA SER A 318 39.00 28.50 -18.77
C SER A 318 37.53 28.64 -19.15
N LEU A 319 36.78 27.53 -19.13
CA LEU A 319 35.31 27.58 -19.13
C LEU A 319 34.90 28.72 -18.21
N LYS A 320 34.03 29.62 -18.70
CA LYS A 320 33.49 30.68 -17.84
C LYS A 320 32.91 30.01 -16.59
N ALA A 321 33.11 30.60 -15.41
CA ALA A 321 32.68 30.00 -14.15
C ALA A 321 31.22 29.52 -14.19
N GLU A 322 30.34 30.28 -14.85
CA GLU A 322 28.94 29.93 -15.09
C GLU A 322 28.74 28.68 -15.98
N GLU A 323 29.54 28.54 -17.04
CA GLU A 323 29.47 27.41 -17.97
C GLU A 323 30.00 26.14 -17.31
N ARG A 324 31.10 26.25 -16.54
CA ARG A 324 31.59 25.15 -15.70
C ARG A 324 30.55 24.72 -14.67
N GLN A 325 29.96 25.67 -13.94
CA GLN A 325 28.92 25.38 -12.96
C GLN A 325 27.65 24.77 -13.61
N ARG A 326 27.31 25.17 -14.83
CA ARG A 326 26.24 24.53 -15.61
C ARG A 326 26.58 23.08 -15.95
N LEU A 327 27.76 22.82 -16.49
CA LEU A 327 28.20 21.46 -16.83
C LEU A 327 28.32 20.57 -15.59
N GLU A 328 28.82 21.09 -14.48
CA GLU A 328 28.88 20.38 -13.20
C GLU A 328 27.48 19.97 -12.73
N ARG A 329 26.49 20.86 -12.82
CA ARG A 329 25.09 20.52 -12.52
C ARG A 329 24.52 19.46 -13.47
N GLU A 330 24.71 19.61 -14.78
CA GLU A 330 24.22 18.66 -15.78
C GLU A 330 24.91 17.29 -15.65
N SER A 331 26.15 17.23 -15.17
CA SER A 331 26.90 15.99 -14.94
C SER A 331 26.38 15.17 -13.75
N GLN A 332 25.71 15.81 -12.79
CA GLN A 332 25.28 15.23 -11.52
C GLN A 332 23.81 14.79 -11.56
N LEU A 333 23.51 13.79 -12.40
CA LEU A 333 22.18 13.18 -12.42
C LEU A 333 21.93 12.34 -11.16
N PRO A 334 20.80 12.51 -10.44
CA PRO A 334 20.46 11.66 -9.30
C PRO A 334 20.28 10.21 -9.73
N GLU A 335 20.86 9.29 -8.95
CA GLU A 335 20.62 7.86 -9.17
C GLU A 335 19.15 7.50 -8.89
N SER A 336 18.53 6.80 -9.84
CA SER A 336 17.16 6.31 -9.73
C SER A 336 17.06 4.85 -10.17
N LEU A 337 15.93 4.21 -9.85
CA LEU A 337 15.65 2.88 -10.38
C LEU A 337 15.63 2.90 -11.91
N CYS A 338 15.05 3.93 -12.52
CA CYS A 338 14.98 4.06 -13.96
C CYS A 338 16.38 4.19 -14.60
N SER A 339 17.25 5.04 -14.06
CA SER A 339 18.62 5.19 -14.58
C SER A 339 19.41 3.88 -14.48
N LEU A 340 19.30 3.18 -13.34
CA LEU A 340 19.96 1.89 -13.15
C LEU A 340 19.49 0.81 -14.15
N LEU A 341 18.19 0.77 -14.44
CA LEU A 341 17.65 -0.19 -15.42
C LEU A 341 18.11 0.13 -16.85
N LEU A 342 18.24 1.42 -17.19
CA LEU A 342 18.77 1.86 -18.47
C LEU A 342 20.26 1.52 -18.62
N GLU A 343 21.07 1.78 -17.59
CA GLU A 343 22.50 1.40 -17.57
C GLU A 343 22.69 -0.11 -17.76
N LEU A 344 21.90 -0.94 -17.08
CA LEU A 344 21.94 -2.39 -17.24
C LEU A 344 21.54 -2.84 -18.65
N ARG A 345 20.63 -2.11 -19.31
CA ARG A 345 20.20 -2.40 -20.70
C ARG A 345 21.29 -1.98 -21.70
N GLU A 346 21.97 -0.87 -21.47
CA GLU A 346 23.05 -0.36 -22.33
C GLU A 346 24.31 -1.23 -22.23
N ALA A 347 24.71 -1.63 -21.03
CA ALA A 347 25.91 -2.44 -20.80
C ALA A 347 25.87 -3.80 -21.52
N GLU A 348 24.69 -4.33 -21.82
CA GLU A 348 24.51 -5.55 -22.61
C GLU A 348 24.67 -5.29 -24.11
N SER A 349 24.23 -4.12 -24.59
CA SER A 349 24.25 -3.76 -26.02
C SER A 349 25.65 -3.35 -26.50
N ALA A 350 26.60 -3.18 -25.59
CA ALA A 350 27.96 -2.76 -25.90
C ALA A 350 28.79 -3.91 -26.51
N PRO A 351 29.56 -3.66 -27.59
CA PRO A 351 30.35 -4.69 -28.28
C PRO A 351 31.45 -5.34 -27.41
N GLU A 352 31.81 -4.72 -26.28
CA GLU A 352 32.82 -5.22 -25.32
C GLU A 352 32.27 -6.20 -24.27
N ALA A 353 31.00 -6.59 -24.33
CA ALA A 353 30.35 -7.54 -23.40
C ALA A 353 31.02 -8.95 -23.35
N HIS A 354 32.02 -9.21 -24.19
CA HIS A 354 32.87 -10.40 -24.16
C HIS A 354 33.89 -10.43 -23.01
N GLN A 355 34.11 -9.32 -22.29
CA GLN A 355 34.84 -9.35 -21.01
C GLN A 355 33.85 -9.54 -19.87
N GLN A 356 33.94 -10.67 -19.15
CA GLN A 356 32.96 -11.06 -18.15
C GLN A 356 32.81 -9.98 -17.04
N PRO A 357 31.65 -9.33 -16.91
CA PRO A 357 31.39 -8.44 -15.78
C PRO A 357 31.26 -9.26 -14.49
N PRO A 358 31.43 -8.65 -13.30
CA PRO A 358 31.27 -9.33 -12.03
C PRO A 358 29.88 -10.02 -11.95
N PRO A 359 29.77 -11.19 -11.28
CA PRO A 359 28.61 -12.09 -11.38
C PRO A 359 27.28 -11.48 -10.95
N SER A 360 27.28 -10.40 -10.16
CA SER A 360 26.07 -9.67 -9.78
C SER A 360 25.55 -8.72 -10.87
N LYS A 361 26.44 -8.16 -11.71
CA LYS A 361 26.07 -7.31 -12.85
C LYS A 361 25.62 -8.15 -14.05
N SER A 362 26.24 -9.30 -14.30
CA SER A 362 25.89 -10.20 -15.41
C SER A 362 24.46 -10.76 -15.33
N GLN A 363 23.94 -11.01 -14.13
CA GLN A 363 22.56 -11.46 -13.96
C GLN A 363 21.56 -10.31 -14.18
N GLY A 364 21.89 -9.08 -13.78
CA GLY A 364 21.06 -7.89 -13.97
C GLY A 364 20.90 -7.53 -15.45
N THR A 365 21.97 -7.62 -16.23
CA THR A 365 21.96 -7.39 -17.68
C THR A 365 21.13 -8.45 -18.41
N ALA A 366 21.31 -9.73 -18.09
CA ALA A 366 20.49 -10.81 -18.66
C ALA A 366 18.99 -10.68 -18.29
N ASP A 367 18.71 -10.22 -17.07
CA ASP A 367 17.35 -10.00 -16.58
C ASP A 367 16.67 -8.85 -17.36
N THR A 368 17.34 -7.72 -17.60
CA THR A 368 16.79 -6.61 -18.40
C THR A 368 16.64 -6.98 -19.88
N ALA A 369 17.57 -7.75 -20.45
CA ALA A 369 17.53 -8.28 -21.82
C ALA A 369 16.22 -9.03 -22.12
N SER A 370 15.81 -9.86 -21.15
CA SER A 370 14.67 -10.75 -21.27
C SER A 370 13.31 -10.02 -21.29
N LEU A 371 13.29 -8.71 -21.04
CA LEU A 371 12.09 -7.89 -20.96
C LEU A 371 11.93 -7.01 -22.20
N THR A 372 10.67 -6.77 -22.61
CA THR A 372 10.37 -5.74 -23.61
C THR A 372 10.56 -4.34 -23.01
N ALA A 373 10.76 -3.32 -23.85
CA ALA A 373 10.82 -1.93 -23.39
C ALA A 373 9.55 -1.54 -22.60
N ARG A 374 8.38 -2.02 -23.08
CA ARG A 374 7.12 -1.92 -22.35
C ARG A 374 7.23 -2.53 -20.96
N ASP A 375 7.63 -3.80 -20.83
CA ASP A 375 7.71 -4.48 -19.54
C ASP A 375 8.67 -3.79 -18.56
N LEU A 376 9.81 -3.31 -19.08
CA LEU A 376 10.81 -2.61 -18.28
C LEU A 376 10.26 -1.30 -17.71
N SER A 377 9.47 -0.56 -18.50
CA SER A 377 8.84 0.71 -18.06
C SER A 377 7.86 0.54 -16.88
N PHE A 378 7.28 -0.64 -16.69
CA PHE A 378 6.36 -0.92 -15.58
C PHE A 378 7.07 -1.09 -14.23
N ILE A 379 8.37 -1.37 -14.21
CA ILE A 379 9.13 -1.61 -12.98
C ILE A 379 9.21 -0.33 -12.11
N PRO A 380 9.74 0.81 -12.60
CA PRO A 380 9.74 2.06 -11.84
C PRO A 380 8.32 2.61 -11.62
N ALA A 381 7.42 2.44 -12.58
CA ALA A 381 6.02 2.89 -12.45
C ALA A 381 5.28 2.16 -11.31
N SER A 382 5.55 0.86 -11.13
CA SER A 382 4.98 0.07 -10.03
C SER A 382 5.43 0.57 -8.67
N LEU A 383 6.68 1.04 -8.55
CA LEU A 383 7.19 1.62 -7.31
C LEU A 383 6.44 2.92 -6.98
N PHE A 384 6.28 3.82 -7.96
CA PHE A 384 5.54 5.07 -7.80
C PHE A 384 4.09 4.86 -7.35
N GLY A 385 3.34 4.03 -8.09
CA GLY A 385 1.93 3.78 -7.77
C GLY A 385 1.72 3.13 -6.40
N ALA A 386 2.58 2.17 -6.02
CA ALA A 386 2.44 1.46 -4.75
C ALA A 386 2.91 2.30 -3.55
N GLY A 387 4.01 3.04 -3.67
CA GLY A 387 4.65 3.72 -2.54
C GLY A 387 3.97 5.02 -2.11
N SER A 388 3.34 5.73 -3.04
CA SER A 388 2.77 7.06 -2.78
C SER A 388 1.52 6.97 -1.89
N ASP A 389 0.47 6.26 -2.34
CA ASP A 389 -0.81 6.20 -1.63
C ASP A 389 -0.74 5.45 -0.29
N THR A 390 0.06 4.36 -0.21
CA THR A 390 0.12 3.53 1.00
C THR A 390 0.81 4.23 2.17
N THR A 391 1.92 4.92 1.91
CA THR A 391 2.63 5.69 2.93
C THR A 391 1.79 6.89 3.38
N ALA A 392 1.12 7.59 2.45
CA ALA A 392 0.24 8.70 2.77
C ALA A 392 -0.93 8.27 3.65
N SER A 393 -1.57 7.15 3.31
CA SER A 393 -2.67 6.55 4.07
C SER A 393 -2.26 6.15 5.49
N THR A 394 -1.02 5.68 5.64
CA THR A 394 -0.44 5.32 6.94
C THR A 394 -0.21 6.58 7.79
N LEU A 395 0.35 7.65 7.23
CA LEU A 395 0.54 8.93 7.92
C LEU A 395 -0.80 9.59 8.30
N CYS A 396 -1.82 9.51 7.44
CA CYS A 396 -3.16 9.98 7.79
C CYS A 396 -3.77 9.19 8.95
N SER A 397 -3.54 7.88 9.01
CA SER A 397 -3.94 7.04 10.14
C SER A 397 -3.17 7.38 11.42
N ALA A 398 -1.89 7.77 11.31
CA ALA A 398 -1.11 8.24 12.44
C ALA A 398 -1.68 9.54 13.03
N LEU A 399 -2.05 10.51 12.19
CA LEU A 399 -2.70 11.74 12.66
C LEU A 399 -4.03 11.44 13.36
N LEU A 400 -4.84 10.51 12.83
CA LEU A 400 -6.09 10.10 13.48
C LEU A 400 -5.82 9.46 14.85
N ALA A 401 -4.77 8.63 14.96
CA ALA A 401 -4.36 8.03 16.22
C ALA A 401 -3.99 9.11 17.25
N LEU A 402 -3.15 10.07 16.87
CA LEU A 402 -2.68 11.15 17.75
C LEU A 402 -3.85 12.02 18.25
N VAL A 403 -4.82 12.31 17.40
CA VAL A 403 -6.00 13.11 17.76
C VAL A 403 -6.94 12.36 18.70
N THR A 404 -7.04 11.04 18.56
CA THR A 404 -7.97 10.21 19.36
C THR A 404 -7.33 9.63 20.61
N HIS A 405 -6.00 9.63 20.70
CA HIS A 405 -5.20 9.11 21.81
C HIS A 405 -4.10 10.12 22.20
N PRO A 406 -4.49 11.31 22.70
CA PRO A 406 -3.57 12.43 22.94
C PRO A 406 -2.48 12.11 23.98
N GLU A 407 -2.70 11.13 24.87
CA GLU A 407 -1.70 10.64 25.81
C GLU A 407 -0.44 10.12 25.10
N THR A 408 -0.58 9.62 23.87
CA THR A 408 0.54 9.11 23.09
C THR A 408 1.45 10.22 22.56
N LEU A 409 0.91 11.43 22.37
CA LEU A 409 1.65 12.61 21.94
C LEU A 409 2.59 13.11 23.04
N VAL A 410 2.12 13.12 24.30
CA VAL A 410 2.91 13.56 25.46
C VAL A 410 4.19 12.73 25.60
N ALA A 411 4.08 11.40 25.52
CA ALA A 411 5.24 10.52 25.60
C ALA A 411 6.21 10.70 24.40
N ALA A 412 5.69 10.98 23.20
CA ALA A 412 6.54 11.28 22.04
C ALA A 412 7.32 12.59 22.22
N HIS A 413 6.64 13.65 22.70
CA HIS A 413 7.27 14.94 22.99
C HIS A 413 8.38 14.81 24.03
N GLN A 414 8.12 14.10 25.14
CA GLN A 414 9.12 13.88 26.18
C GLN A 414 10.38 13.16 25.66
N GLU A 415 10.21 12.13 24.81
CA GLU A 415 11.34 11.42 24.21
C GLU A 415 12.12 12.33 23.25
N LEU A 416 11.42 13.08 22.40
CA LEU A 416 12.03 13.98 21.42
C LEU A 416 12.74 15.16 22.08
N ASP A 417 12.18 15.74 23.13
CA ASP A 417 12.80 16.84 23.88
C ASP A 417 14.06 16.39 24.61
N ARG A 418 14.13 15.10 25.01
CA ARG A 418 15.32 14.51 25.62
C ARG A 418 16.46 14.30 24.61
N VAL A 419 16.12 13.91 23.37
CA VAL A 419 17.11 13.53 22.34
C VAL A 419 17.53 14.72 21.48
N VAL A 420 16.58 15.59 21.15
CA VAL A 420 16.76 16.79 20.31
C VAL A 420 16.25 18.00 21.10
N SER A 421 16.96 18.32 22.19
CA SER A 421 16.60 19.38 23.14
C SER A 421 16.78 20.78 22.59
N LEU A 422 15.85 21.68 22.93
CA LEU A 422 15.97 23.10 22.58
C LEU A 422 16.90 23.89 23.54
N PRO A 423 17.58 24.96 23.06
CA PRO A 423 17.60 25.46 21.67
C PRO A 423 18.44 24.54 20.77
N ALA A 424 17.77 23.83 19.86
CA ALA A 424 18.40 22.85 18.99
C ALA A 424 18.88 23.55 17.73
N SER A 425 20.06 23.17 17.26
CA SER A 425 20.57 23.62 15.97
C SER A 425 19.90 22.90 14.78
N ARG A 426 19.01 21.93 15.03
CA ARG A 426 18.38 21.10 14.00
C ARG A 426 17.09 20.42 14.47
N SER A 427 16.29 19.95 13.53
CA SER A 427 15.20 19.00 13.77
C SER A 427 15.72 17.54 13.79
N PRO A 428 14.88 16.53 14.13
CA PRO A 428 15.30 15.13 14.16
C PRO A 428 15.75 14.60 12.79
N THR A 429 16.71 13.67 12.83
CA THR A 429 17.33 13.00 11.68
C THR A 429 17.35 11.49 11.88
N PHE A 430 17.72 10.73 10.85
CA PHE A 430 17.92 9.29 10.98
C PHE A 430 19.06 8.90 11.93
N ALA A 431 19.98 9.82 12.26
CA ALA A 431 21.01 9.56 13.26
C ALA A 431 20.43 9.40 14.68
N ASP A 432 19.26 9.98 14.93
CA ASP A 432 18.58 9.96 16.23
C ASP A 432 17.74 8.67 16.43
N GLU A 433 17.45 7.92 15.36
CA GLU A 433 16.59 6.73 15.39
C GLU A 433 16.94 5.69 16.48
N PRO A 434 18.21 5.34 16.73
CA PRO A 434 18.56 4.41 17.81
C PRO A 434 18.18 4.90 19.21
N SER A 435 18.10 6.23 19.39
CA SER A 435 17.79 6.90 20.65
C SER A 435 16.30 7.20 20.84
N LEU A 436 15.46 6.85 19.86
CA LEU A 436 14.02 7.12 19.83
C LEU A 436 13.17 5.82 19.86
N PRO A 437 13.32 4.96 20.90
CA PRO A 437 12.61 3.68 20.98
C PRO A 437 11.07 3.84 21.03
N TYR A 438 10.54 4.84 21.73
CA TYR A 438 9.09 5.07 21.79
C TYR A 438 8.55 5.48 20.42
N LEU A 439 9.23 6.36 19.69
CA LEU A 439 8.82 6.74 18.35
C LEU A 439 8.85 5.54 17.37
N ARG A 440 9.86 4.66 17.48
CA ARG A 440 9.91 3.41 16.70
C ARG A 440 8.71 2.50 17.03
N ALA A 441 8.35 2.42 18.30
CA ALA A 441 7.20 1.66 18.77
C ALA A 441 5.86 2.28 18.28
N LEU A 442 5.75 3.60 18.28
CA LEU A 442 4.62 4.35 17.74
C LEU A 442 4.44 4.07 16.24
N CYS A 443 5.52 4.09 15.45
CA CYS A 443 5.45 3.76 14.02
C CYS A 443 4.92 2.33 13.77
N LYS A 444 5.36 1.35 14.58
CA LYS A 444 4.87 -0.04 14.50
C LYS A 444 3.38 -0.13 14.87
N GLU A 445 2.96 0.59 15.91
CA GLU A 445 1.55 0.62 16.31
C GLU A 445 0.66 1.27 15.26
N VAL A 446 1.11 2.32 14.56
CA VAL A 446 0.37 2.89 13.42
C VAL A 446 0.15 1.83 12.33
N LEU A 447 1.20 1.08 11.98
CA LEU A 447 1.13 0.03 10.97
C LEU A 447 0.23 -1.13 11.38
N ARG A 448 0.13 -1.43 12.68
CA ARG A 448 -0.73 -2.50 13.24
C ARG A 448 -2.18 -2.04 13.39
N TRP A 449 -2.42 -0.89 13.99
CA TRP A 449 -3.73 -0.42 14.45
C TRP A 449 -4.73 -0.26 13.32
N ARG A 450 -4.31 0.32 12.18
CA ARG A 450 -5.17 0.51 11.00
C ARG A 450 -4.39 0.13 9.73
N PRO A 451 -4.34 -1.17 9.38
CA PRO A 451 -3.56 -1.61 8.23
C PRO A 451 -4.21 -1.13 6.92
N VAL A 452 -3.43 -0.46 6.07
CA VAL A 452 -3.89 0.08 4.77
C VAL A 452 -4.43 -1.03 3.86
N ALA A 453 -3.73 -2.18 3.82
CA ALA A 453 -4.13 -3.35 3.04
C ALA A 453 -4.91 -4.35 3.93
N VAL A 454 -6.18 -4.04 4.22
CA VAL A 454 -7.04 -4.77 5.18
C VAL A 454 -7.17 -6.27 4.92
N LEU A 455 -7.14 -6.70 3.66
CA LEU A 455 -7.20 -8.12 3.24
C LEU A 455 -5.83 -8.67 2.80
N GLY A 456 -4.73 -8.08 3.30
CA GLY A 456 -3.37 -8.58 3.06
C GLY A 456 -2.85 -8.28 1.65
N GLY A 457 -3.49 -7.33 0.95
CA GLY A 457 -3.14 -6.91 -0.40
C GLY A 457 -3.81 -7.78 -1.47
N THR A 458 -3.07 -8.08 -2.54
CA THR A 458 -3.61 -8.87 -3.65
C THR A 458 -3.78 -10.33 -3.25
N PRO A 459 -4.86 -11.01 -3.65
CA PRO A 459 -5.07 -12.42 -3.33
C PRO A 459 -3.93 -13.32 -3.82
N HIS A 460 -3.66 -14.37 -3.07
CA HIS A 460 -2.71 -15.43 -3.42
C HIS A 460 -3.45 -16.61 -4.07
N ALA A 461 -2.71 -17.51 -4.72
CA ALA A 461 -3.23 -18.77 -5.21
C ALA A 461 -2.25 -19.92 -4.95
N SER A 462 -2.78 -21.08 -4.56
CA SER A 462 -2.01 -22.32 -4.51
C SER A 462 -1.67 -22.81 -5.93
N THR A 463 -0.43 -23.25 -6.15
CA THR A 463 -0.01 -23.86 -7.43
C THR A 463 -0.18 -25.37 -7.46
N GLU A 464 -0.23 -25.99 -6.28
CA GLU A 464 -0.25 -27.43 -6.08
C GLU A 464 -1.24 -27.77 -4.96
N ASP A 465 -1.64 -29.03 -4.92
CA ASP A 465 -2.38 -29.60 -3.80
C ASP A 465 -1.49 -29.62 -2.54
N ASP A 466 -2.12 -29.40 -1.38
CA ASP A 466 -1.44 -29.44 -0.09
C ASP A 466 -2.36 -29.98 1.00
N TYR A 467 -1.77 -30.51 2.07
CA TYR A 467 -2.47 -30.85 3.30
C TYR A 467 -1.94 -30.00 4.45
N TYR A 468 -2.85 -29.35 5.16
CA TYR A 468 -2.54 -28.47 6.27
C TYR A 468 -3.47 -28.75 7.44
N ARG A 469 -2.89 -29.19 8.58
CA ARG A 469 -3.60 -29.53 9.82
C ARG A 469 -4.81 -30.47 9.59
N GLY A 470 -4.62 -31.48 8.75
CA GLY A 470 -5.66 -32.47 8.40
C GLY A 470 -6.61 -32.03 7.28
N TYR A 471 -6.58 -30.76 6.87
CA TYR A 471 -7.41 -30.26 5.77
C TYR A 471 -6.70 -30.38 4.43
N TYR A 472 -7.45 -30.77 3.41
CA TYR A 472 -7.00 -30.77 2.02
C TYR A 472 -7.19 -29.39 1.40
N ILE A 473 -6.17 -28.88 0.71
CA ILE A 473 -6.20 -27.61 -0.03
C ILE A 473 -5.84 -27.92 -1.47
N PRO A 474 -6.80 -27.88 -2.43
CA PRO A 474 -6.50 -28.18 -3.82
C PRO A 474 -5.72 -27.05 -4.50
N ALA A 475 -5.02 -27.38 -5.58
CA ALA A 475 -4.37 -26.42 -6.47
C ALA A 475 -5.38 -25.41 -7.03
N GLY A 476 -4.94 -24.16 -7.18
CA GLY A 476 -5.77 -23.05 -7.65
C GLY A 476 -6.72 -22.47 -6.61
N THR A 477 -6.61 -22.90 -5.34
CA THR A 477 -7.31 -22.27 -4.20
C THR A 477 -6.84 -20.82 -4.06
N THR A 478 -7.78 -19.88 -4.04
CA THR A 478 -7.47 -18.48 -3.72
C THR A 478 -7.20 -18.35 -2.24
N VAL A 479 -6.21 -17.58 -1.83
CA VAL A 479 -5.82 -17.41 -0.43
C VAL A 479 -5.79 -15.92 -0.10
N LEU A 480 -6.48 -15.53 0.97
CA LEU A 480 -6.55 -14.16 1.48
C LEU A 480 -6.04 -14.13 2.92
N GLY A 481 -5.07 -13.26 3.19
CA GLY A 481 -4.66 -12.95 4.55
C GLY A 481 -5.51 -11.81 5.09
N ASN A 482 -6.47 -12.09 5.96
CA ASN A 482 -7.28 -11.06 6.60
C ASN A 482 -6.41 -10.27 7.61
N SER A 483 -5.64 -9.31 7.09
CA SER A 483 -4.73 -8.47 7.87
C SER A 483 -5.47 -7.74 8.97
N TRP A 484 -6.71 -7.28 8.73
CA TRP A 484 -7.56 -6.72 9.78
C TRP A 484 -7.76 -7.71 10.93
N ALA A 485 -8.19 -8.96 10.64
CA ALA A 485 -8.40 -9.95 11.69
C ALA A 485 -7.12 -10.34 12.44
N ILE A 486 -5.99 -10.43 11.74
CA ILE A 486 -4.69 -10.70 12.37
C ILE A 486 -4.31 -9.58 13.34
N ASN A 487 -4.45 -8.32 12.92
CA ASN A 487 -4.09 -7.16 13.75
C ASN A 487 -5.09 -6.89 14.88
N MET A 488 -6.33 -7.37 14.75
CA MET A 488 -7.39 -7.28 15.75
C MET A 488 -7.50 -8.53 16.63
N ASN A 489 -6.55 -9.44 16.56
CA ASN A 489 -6.57 -10.67 17.36
C ASN A 489 -6.08 -10.38 18.78
N GLU A 490 -7.01 -10.42 19.74
CA GLU A 490 -6.75 -10.12 21.15
C GLU A 490 -5.71 -11.04 21.80
N ALA A 491 -5.53 -12.26 21.28
CA ALA A 491 -4.53 -13.17 21.79
C ALA A 491 -3.09 -12.67 21.58
N TYR A 492 -2.86 -11.82 20.57
CA TYR A 492 -1.56 -11.20 20.28
C TYR A 492 -1.53 -9.72 20.69
N TYR A 493 -2.68 -9.03 20.62
CA TYR A 493 -2.80 -7.61 20.93
C TYR A 493 -4.03 -7.36 21.83
N PRO A 494 -3.92 -7.46 23.17
CA PRO A 494 -5.03 -7.19 24.09
C PRO A 494 -5.57 -5.77 23.92
N ASN A 495 -6.88 -5.56 23.93
CA ASN A 495 -7.48 -4.25 23.58
C ASN A 495 -6.99 -3.74 22.21
N PRO A 496 -7.15 -4.50 21.11
CA PRO A 496 -6.50 -4.24 19.83
C PRO A 496 -6.98 -2.96 19.14
N HIS A 497 -8.16 -2.48 19.50
CA HIS A 497 -8.74 -1.23 18.98
C HIS A 497 -8.19 0.02 19.67
N HIS A 498 -7.56 -0.10 20.85
CA HIS A 498 -6.90 1.00 21.53
C HIS A 498 -5.48 1.15 20.99
N PHE A 499 -5.13 2.38 20.57
CA PHE A 499 -3.82 2.69 20.01
C PHE A 499 -2.80 2.81 21.14
N ASN A 500 -1.91 1.83 21.26
CA ASN A 500 -0.94 1.78 22.36
C ASN A 500 0.46 1.40 21.85
N PRO A 501 1.35 2.40 21.63
CA PRO A 501 2.74 2.18 21.22
C PRO A 501 3.54 1.28 22.17
N LEU A 502 3.20 1.22 23.46
CA LEU A 502 3.98 0.50 24.47
C LEU A 502 4.06 -1.01 24.21
N ARG A 503 3.15 -1.56 23.40
CA ARG A 503 3.15 -2.97 22.97
C ARG A 503 4.43 -3.39 22.24
N PHE A 504 5.13 -2.43 21.64
CA PHE A 504 6.33 -2.68 20.86
C PHE A 504 7.63 -2.28 21.56
N LEU A 505 7.56 -1.98 22.86
CA LEU A 505 8.70 -1.68 23.71
C LEU A 505 9.06 -2.88 24.59
N ASP A 506 10.33 -2.95 24.98
CA ASP A 506 10.74 -3.81 26.08
C ASP A 506 10.02 -3.40 27.38
N GLU A 507 9.62 -4.36 28.20
CA GLU A 507 8.80 -4.14 29.41
C GLU A 507 9.37 -3.04 30.33
N ASN A 508 10.69 -3.05 30.53
CA ASN A 508 11.39 -2.05 31.36
C ASN A 508 11.32 -0.64 30.77
N VAL A 509 11.39 -0.52 29.43
CA VAL A 509 11.29 0.76 28.72
C VAL A 509 9.85 1.25 28.75
N ALA A 510 8.88 0.36 28.52
CA ALA A 510 7.46 0.65 28.61
C ALA A 510 7.07 1.18 30.01
N ALA A 511 7.52 0.53 31.08
CA ALA A 511 7.26 0.95 32.45
C ALA A 511 7.85 2.34 32.76
N ARG A 512 9.04 2.66 32.24
CA ARG A 512 9.64 4.00 32.39
C ARG A 512 8.84 5.07 31.66
N VAL A 513 8.41 4.80 30.43
CA VAL A 513 7.59 5.73 29.64
C VAL A 513 6.27 6.01 30.35
N LYS A 514 5.59 4.97 30.86
CA LYS A 514 4.34 5.13 31.63
C LYS A 514 4.49 6.08 32.82
N ARG A 515 5.52 5.89 33.66
CA ARG A 515 5.79 6.76 34.82
C ARG A 515 6.09 8.22 34.43
N SER A 516 6.76 8.43 33.30
CA SER A 516 7.08 9.77 32.80
C SER A 516 5.83 10.50 32.26
N ALA A 517 4.92 9.76 31.61
CA ALA A 517 3.66 10.30 31.11
C ALA A 517 2.69 10.67 32.26
N SER A 518 2.62 9.87 33.33
CA SER A 518 1.75 10.14 34.48
C SER A 518 2.19 11.35 35.31
N ASN A 519 3.50 11.59 35.43
CA ASN A 519 4.04 12.73 36.19
C ASN A 519 3.98 14.06 35.43
N GLY A 520 3.75 14.05 34.11
CA GLY A 520 3.66 15.26 33.29
C GLY A 520 2.36 16.06 33.43
N ASN A 521 1.40 15.58 34.24
CA ASN A 521 0.07 16.19 34.40
C ASN A 521 -0.17 16.82 35.80
N GLY A 522 0.88 16.98 36.60
CA GLY A 522 0.80 17.52 37.96
C GLY A 522 1.35 18.94 38.07
N ASN A 523 0.45 19.89 38.29
CA ASN A 523 0.77 21.24 38.73
C ASN A 523 1.50 21.17 40.09
N ASP A 524 2.67 21.80 40.19
CA ASP A 524 3.38 22.02 41.44
C ASP A 524 2.48 22.80 42.42
N ASN A 525 2.11 22.18 43.54
CA ASN A 525 1.91 22.82 44.84
C ASN A 525 1.39 21.82 45.88
N GLY A 526 2.04 21.78 47.06
CA GLY A 526 1.35 21.48 48.31
C GLY A 526 1.82 20.25 49.08
N ASN A 527 2.72 20.51 50.02
CA ASN A 527 2.91 19.80 51.28
C ASN A 527 1.58 19.33 51.91
N GLY A 528 1.46 18.07 52.33
CA GLY A 528 0.24 17.56 52.98
C GLY A 528 0.35 16.11 53.45
N ASN A 529 0.39 15.94 54.76
CA ASN A 529 0.49 14.69 55.52
C ASN A 529 -0.91 14.02 55.66
N GLY A 530 -0.97 12.68 55.74
CA GLY A 530 -2.09 11.90 56.30
C GLY A 530 -3.31 11.69 55.39
N ASP A 531 -3.52 10.45 54.92
CA ASP A 531 -4.45 9.49 55.53
C ASP A 531 -4.77 8.34 54.58
N ARG A 532 -4.74 7.13 55.15
CA ARG A 532 -5.24 5.91 54.54
C ARG A 532 -6.76 5.94 54.67
N ASP A 533 -7.50 5.75 53.58
CA ASP A 533 -8.66 4.86 53.58
C ASP A 533 -9.33 4.67 52.20
N ASN A 534 -9.66 3.40 51.97
CA ASN A 534 -10.83 2.84 51.27
C ASN A 534 -11.05 3.07 49.77
N ASN A 535 -10.70 2.02 49.03
CA ASN A 535 -11.63 1.16 48.28
C ASN A 535 -12.79 1.86 47.55
N HIS A 536 -12.58 2.11 46.25
CA HIS A 536 -13.66 2.31 45.29
C HIS A 536 -13.44 1.36 44.10
N ASP A 537 -14.32 0.36 44.01
CA ASP A 537 -14.52 -0.47 42.82
C ASP A 537 -14.99 0.41 41.66
N ASN A 538 -14.06 0.89 40.84
CA ASN A 538 -14.37 1.48 39.53
C ASN A 538 -13.96 0.50 38.42
N ASN A 539 -14.89 -0.41 38.09
CA ASN A 539 -14.75 -1.39 37.02
C ASN A 539 -15.00 -0.79 35.62
N HIS A 540 -14.53 0.45 35.34
CA HIS A 540 -14.68 1.08 34.02
C HIS A 540 -13.40 1.56 33.34
N ASP A 541 -12.23 1.48 33.97
CA ASP A 541 -10.94 1.77 33.33
C ASP A 541 -9.98 0.59 33.54
N LYS A 542 -10.21 -0.52 32.84
CA LYS A 542 -9.19 -1.58 32.81
C LYS A 542 -7.97 -1.04 32.08
N GLU A 543 -6.88 -0.84 32.83
CA GLU A 543 -5.58 -0.44 32.31
C GLU A 543 -5.19 -1.30 31.09
N PRO A 544 -4.56 -0.72 30.04
CA PRO A 544 -4.18 -1.49 28.88
C PRO A 544 -3.07 -2.50 29.22
N GLU A 545 -3.44 -3.78 29.24
CA GLU A 545 -2.52 -4.91 29.37
C GLU A 545 -1.46 -4.86 28.25
N ILE A 546 -0.18 -4.86 28.63
CA ILE A 546 0.98 -4.89 27.70
C ILE A 546 1.30 -6.34 27.27
N GLY A 547 0.54 -7.33 27.74
CA GLY A 547 0.75 -8.76 27.46
C GLY A 547 0.26 -9.20 26.09
N GLY A 548 0.52 -10.45 25.70
CA GLY A 548 0.06 -11.06 24.45
C GLY A 548 0.97 -12.20 24.00
N LYS A 549 0.47 -13.09 23.15
CA LYS A 549 1.30 -14.12 22.49
C LYS A 549 2.31 -13.46 21.57
N ALA A 550 3.50 -14.04 21.50
CA ALA A 550 4.53 -13.59 20.57
C ALA A 550 4.04 -13.70 19.11
N HIS A 551 4.14 -12.59 18.38
CA HIS A 551 3.83 -12.58 16.96
C HIS A 551 5.00 -13.22 16.16
N PRO A 552 4.74 -14.07 15.14
CA PRO A 552 5.79 -14.80 14.42
C PRO A 552 6.73 -13.90 13.61
N SER A 553 6.23 -12.75 13.12
CA SER A 553 7.08 -11.73 12.48
C SER A 553 7.95 -11.00 13.49
N LYS A 554 9.24 -10.82 13.18
CA LYS A 554 10.21 -10.04 13.97
C LYS A 554 9.81 -8.57 14.18
N SER A 555 9.00 -8.01 13.29
CA SER A 555 8.50 -6.65 13.44
C SER A 555 7.43 -6.55 14.53
N GLY A 556 6.89 -7.68 14.99
CA GLY A 556 5.75 -7.77 15.90
C GLY A 556 4.40 -7.60 15.20
N HIS A 557 4.38 -7.46 13.87
CA HIS A 557 3.18 -7.34 13.03
C HIS A 557 3.46 -7.82 11.59
N SER A 558 2.42 -8.02 10.77
CA SER A 558 2.50 -8.50 9.38
C SER A 558 1.95 -7.50 8.33
N SER A 559 1.97 -6.21 8.64
CA SER A 559 1.36 -5.17 7.77
C SER A 559 1.99 -5.07 6.36
N PHE A 560 3.19 -5.62 6.16
CA PHE A 560 3.88 -5.67 4.87
C PHE A 560 3.68 -6.99 4.09
N GLY A 561 2.81 -7.88 4.58
CA GLY A 561 2.54 -9.19 3.98
C GLY A 561 3.55 -10.26 4.38
N TRP A 562 3.57 -11.35 3.60
CA TRP A 562 4.24 -12.60 3.98
C TRP A 562 5.07 -13.19 2.83
N GLY A 563 6.13 -13.90 3.20
CA GLY A 563 6.86 -14.83 2.33
C GLY A 563 7.46 -14.19 1.08
N ARG A 564 7.43 -14.92 -0.05
CA ARG A 564 8.06 -14.45 -1.31
C ARG A 564 7.39 -13.21 -1.90
N ARG A 565 6.17 -12.87 -1.44
CA ARG A 565 5.40 -11.70 -1.89
C ARG A 565 5.41 -10.55 -0.89
N ILE A 566 6.25 -10.61 0.14
CA ILE A 566 6.43 -9.50 1.09
C ILE A 566 6.70 -8.17 0.35
N CYS A 567 6.22 -7.06 0.92
CA CYS A 567 6.36 -5.74 0.30
C CYS A 567 7.82 -5.42 -0.02
N PRO A 568 8.17 -5.05 -1.27
CA PRO A 568 9.54 -4.70 -1.62
C PRO A 568 9.98 -3.35 -1.04
N GLY A 569 9.02 -2.45 -0.82
CA GLY A 569 9.25 -1.09 -0.31
C GLY A 569 9.07 -0.97 1.21
N ALA A 570 8.99 -2.08 1.95
CA ALA A 570 8.69 -2.07 3.38
C ALA A 570 9.62 -1.15 4.18
N GLN A 571 10.92 -1.22 3.89
CA GLN A 571 11.93 -0.42 4.58
C GLN A 571 11.93 1.04 4.14
N LEU A 572 11.70 1.34 2.86
CA LEU A 572 11.53 2.72 2.38
C LEU A 572 10.31 3.38 3.06
N ALA A 573 9.17 2.68 3.09
CA ALA A 573 7.94 3.15 3.73
C ALA A 573 8.12 3.34 5.25
N SER A 574 8.80 2.41 5.92
CA SER A 574 9.08 2.52 7.36
C SER A 574 10.00 3.71 7.67
N ASN A 575 11.04 3.94 6.85
CA ASN A 575 11.91 5.10 6.98
C ASN A 575 11.14 6.41 6.77
N SER A 576 10.29 6.49 5.73
CA SER A 576 9.49 7.68 5.43
C SER A 576 8.48 7.97 6.55
N LEU A 577 7.82 6.94 7.09
CA LEU A 577 6.91 7.06 8.23
C LEU A 577 7.65 7.57 9.46
N PHE A 578 8.79 6.96 9.78
CA PHE A 578 9.61 7.34 10.93
C PHE A 578 10.05 8.80 10.86
N ILE A 579 10.69 9.23 9.77
CA ILE A 579 11.25 10.58 9.70
C ILE A 579 10.16 11.66 9.62
N ALA A 580 9.04 11.37 8.95
CA ALA A 580 7.90 12.28 8.93
C ALA A 580 7.33 12.45 10.34
N LEU A 581 7.06 11.35 11.07
CA LEU A 581 6.54 11.43 12.43
C LEU A 581 7.56 12.04 13.40
N ALA A 582 8.85 11.75 13.26
CA ALA A 582 9.90 12.36 14.09
C ALA A 582 9.85 13.89 14.00
N LYS A 583 9.84 14.44 12.77
CA LYS A 583 9.83 15.88 12.53
C LYS A 583 8.48 16.51 12.89
N ILE A 584 7.36 15.86 12.54
CA ILE A 584 6.01 16.36 12.87
C ILE A 584 5.83 16.45 14.38
N LEU A 585 6.11 15.38 15.12
CA LEU A 585 5.91 15.33 16.57
C LEU A 585 6.91 16.23 17.30
N TRP A 586 8.11 16.43 16.75
CA TRP A 586 9.07 17.36 17.33
C TRP A 586 8.61 18.82 17.17
N ALA A 587 8.04 19.19 16.03
CA ALA A 587 7.66 20.57 15.73
C ALA A 587 6.25 20.98 16.16
N PHE A 588 5.28 20.05 16.19
CA PHE A 588 3.86 20.37 16.30
C PHE A 588 3.17 19.68 17.48
N ASP A 589 2.17 20.38 18.01
CA ASP A 589 1.12 19.85 18.85
C ASP A 589 -0.10 19.53 17.95
N ILE A 590 -0.68 18.35 18.13
CA ILE A 590 -1.77 17.85 17.28
C ILE A 590 -2.93 17.45 18.20
N LYS A 591 -4.00 18.26 18.20
CA LYS A 591 -5.10 18.12 19.15
C LYS A 591 -6.45 17.93 18.46
N PRO A 592 -7.40 17.24 19.13
CA PRO A 592 -8.80 17.25 18.72
C PRO A 592 -9.37 18.68 18.79
N VAL A 593 -10.27 18.99 17.85
CA VAL A 593 -11.03 20.24 17.85
C VAL A 593 -12.22 20.08 18.81
N PRO A 594 -12.43 21.01 19.76
CA PRO A 594 -13.57 20.95 20.68
C PRO A 594 -14.91 20.80 19.95
N GLY A 595 -15.75 19.87 20.41
CA GLY A 595 -17.07 19.60 19.82
C GLY A 595 -17.08 18.72 18.57
N VAL A 596 -15.93 18.35 18.01
CA VAL A 596 -15.84 17.39 16.90
C VAL A 596 -15.74 15.97 17.45
N GLN A 597 -16.63 15.09 17.00
CA GLN A 597 -16.51 13.65 17.26
C GLN A 597 -15.71 12.97 16.16
N TYR A 598 -14.77 12.11 16.57
CA TYR A 598 -13.88 11.39 15.67
C TYR A 598 -14.31 9.93 15.55
N ASP A 599 -14.82 9.54 14.39
CA ASP A 599 -15.09 8.13 14.09
C ASP A 599 -13.82 7.43 13.60
N ILE A 600 -13.25 6.57 14.45
CA ILE A 600 -12.05 5.77 14.14
C ILE A 600 -12.28 4.68 13.08
N PHE A 601 -13.50 4.55 12.56
CA PHE A 601 -13.91 3.67 11.48
C PHE A 601 -14.31 4.43 10.20
N ASP A 602 -14.30 5.76 10.18
CA ASP A 602 -14.60 6.55 8.97
C ASP A 602 -13.44 6.52 7.96
N TYR A 603 -13.38 5.40 7.24
CA TYR A 603 -12.37 5.09 6.25
C TYR A 603 -12.98 5.01 4.85
N THR A 604 -12.17 5.32 3.84
CA THR A 604 -12.51 5.13 2.43
C THR A 604 -12.76 3.66 2.12
N GLU A 605 -13.56 3.40 1.09
CA GLU A 605 -13.72 2.06 0.51
C GLU A 605 -12.74 1.85 -0.64
N GLY A 606 -12.20 0.64 -0.77
CA GLY A 606 -11.29 0.32 -1.87
C GLY A 606 -10.32 -0.81 -1.57
N PHE A 607 -9.36 -0.98 -2.47
CA PHE A 607 -8.25 -1.93 -2.33
C PHE A 607 -7.32 -1.56 -1.17
N ASN A 608 -7.02 -0.25 -1.05
CA ASN A 608 -6.41 0.36 0.11
C ASN A 608 -7.47 1.17 0.86
N VAL A 609 -7.36 1.24 2.17
CA VAL A 609 -8.22 2.06 3.01
C VAL A 609 -7.40 3.12 3.74
N ARG A 610 -7.99 4.29 3.92
CA ARG A 610 -7.43 5.40 4.69
C ARG A 610 -8.54 6.19 5.38
N PRO A 611 -8.29 6.91 6.48
CA PRO A 611 -9.32 7.73 7.07
C PRO A 611 -9.75 8.83 6.09
N ARG A 612 -11.03 9.20 6.12
CA ARG A 612 -11.47 10.40 5.41
C ARG A 612 -10.81 11.65 6.03
N PRO A 613 -10.60 12.72 5.27
CA PRO A 613 -10.09 13.97 5.83
C PRO A 613 -10.94 14.42 7.03
N PHE A 614 -10.29 14.69 8.16
CA PHE A 614 -10.94 15.09 9.40
C PHE A 614 -10.33 16.39 9.93
N LYS A 615 -11.07 17.12 10.77
CA LYS A 615 -10.57 18.38 11.36
C LYS A 615 -9.62 18.08 12.53
N CYS A 616 -8.48 18.73 12.60
CA CYS A 616 -7.61 18.69 13.77
C CYS A 616 -6.88 20.03 13.91
N ALA A 617 -6.50 20.39 15.13
CA ALA A 617 -5.65 21.54 15.39
C ALA A 617 -4.19 21.09 15.30
N ILE A 618 -3.44 21.63 14.35
CA ILE A 618 -2.00 21.41 14.20
C ILE A 618 -1.33 22.75 14.47
N THR A 619 -0.65 22.87 15.60
CA THR A 619 -0.03 24.13 16.04
C THR A 619 1.44 23.94 16.34
N VAL A 620 2.29 24.88 15.91
CA VAL A 620 3.72 24.81 16.23
C VAL A 620 3.95 24.88 17.74
N ARG A 621 4.83 24.03 18.28
CA ARG A 621 5.04 23.90 19.74
C ARG A 621 5.70 25.14 20.36
N SER A 622 6.60 25.79 19.63
CA SER A 622 7.22 27.06 20.06
C SER A 622 7.86 27.80 18.90
N GLU A 623 8.12 29.10 19.11
CA GLU A 623 8.82 29.95 18.17
C GLU A 623 10.24 29.43 17.84
N ALA A 624 10.88 28.74 18.79
CA ALA A 624 12.19 28.12 18.55
C ALA A 624 12.11 26.97 17.53
N HIS A 625 11.06 26.14 17.57
CA HIS A 625 10.84 25.10 16.56
C HIS A 625 10.59 25.72 15.18
N LYS A 626 9.78 26.80 15.13
CA LYS A 626 9.48 27.53 13.89
C LYS A 626 10.75 28.05 13.22
N ARG A 627 11.64 28.72 13.97
CA ARG A 627 12.91 29.25 13.44
C ARG A 627 13.84 28.18 12.88
N VAL A 628 13.87 27.00 13.52
CA VAL A 628 14.65 25.86 13.01
C VAL A 628 14.08 25.38 11.68
N LEU A 629 12.75 25.22 11.58
CA LEU A 629 12.10 24.81 10.34
C LEU A 629 12.28 25.82 9.21
N GLU A 630 12.22 27.12 9.48
CA GLU A 630 12.45 28.18 8.50
C GLU A 630 13.88 28.14 7.94
N ARG A 631 14.88 27.92 8.81
CA ARG A 631 16.28 27.76 8.38
C ARG A 631 16.46 26.47 7.57
N GLU A 632 16.04 25.33 8.13
CA GLU A 632 16.23 24.03 7.48
C GLU A 632 15.47 23.93 6.16
N GLN A 633 14.36 24.67 5.99
CA GLN A 633 13.65 24.71 4.72
C GLN A 633 14.56 25.20 3.58
N GLN A 634 15.40 26.20 3.82
CA GLN A 634 16.33 26.70 2.81
C GLN A 634 17.38 25.64 2.45
N GLU A 635 17.93 24.98 3.47
CA GLU A 635 18.90 23.88 3.30
C GLU A 635 18.29 22.67 2.58
N ALA A 636 17.05 22.31 2.94
CA ALA A 636 16.30 21.22 2.33
C ALA A 636 15.99 21.53 0.85
N MET A 637 15.58 22.75 0.53
CA MET A 637 15.34 23.15 -0.86
C MET A 637 16.62 23.14 -1.68
N ALA A 638 17.73 23.65 -1.14
CA ALA A 638 19.04 23.58 -1.79
C ALA A 638 19.49 22.13 -2.02
N TYR A 639 19.28 21.24 -1.05
CA TYR A 639 19.53 19.80 -1.22
C TYR A 639 18.66 19.19 -2.32
N LEU A 640 17.38 19.58 -2.38
CA LEU A 640 16.42 19.07 -3.34
C LEU A 640 16.66 19.58 -4.76
N GLU A 641 17.41 20.67 -4.98
CA GLU A 641 17.76 21.19 -6.32
C GLU A 641 18.41 20.15 -7.23
N LYS A 642 19.15 19.18 -6.66
CA LYS A 642 19.70 18.07 -7.43
C LYS A 642 18.62 17.19 -8.08
N TYR A 643 17.44 17.11 -7.47
CA TYR A 643 16.26 16.48 -8.06
C TYR A 643 15.47 17.59 -8.76
N THR A 644 15.64 17.70 -10.07
CA THR A 644 14.89 18.69 -10.86
C THR A 644 13.39 18.47 -10.63
N PRO A 645 12.61 19.53 -10.33
CA PRO A 645 11.16 19.44 -10.32
C PRO A 645 10.70 18.84 -11.63
N PHE A 646 9.78 17.88 -11.54
CA PHE A 646 9.14 17.40 -12.75
C PHE A 646 8.28 18.54 -13.34
N SER A 647 8.83 19.24 -14.34
CA SER A 647 8.14 20.22 -15.16
C SER A 647 7.70 19.56 -16.45
N GLU A 648 6.41 19.69 -16.78
CA GLU A 648 5.80 19.10 -17.98
C GLU A 648 6.10 19.85 -19.27
#